data_AF-S5TLN3-F1
#
_entry.id   AF-S5TLN3-F1
#
_cell.length_a   1.000
_cell.length_b   1.000
_cell.length_c   1.000
_cell.angle_alpha   90.00
_cell.angle_beta   90.00
_cell.angle_gamma   90.00
#
_symmetry.space_group_name_H-M   'P 1'
#
loop_
_entity.id
_entity.type
_entity.pdbx_description
1 polymer ?
#
loop_
_entity_poly.entity_id
_entity_poly.type
_entity_poly.pdbx_seq_one_letter_code
_entity_poly.pdbx_strand_id
1 'polypeptide(L)'
;MSAGPTAAGGLSAEELELLAMLLDEAGIEASEPEAVRPRDPARRVPLTFGQRRLWFLEQLEPENRIYNDVMAMRLGGALDVRALRGAVDAIVERHEVLHTVFPEVDGEPAQVVVAGMRIPFEARDLSHLPADEVLPEVQRISDALAHAPFDLARGPLMRVLLVRLAEDDHALVIPVHHIVSDGWSMGVFFRELSTLYAAFRDGRPSPLPPLPVQYGDFAVWQEDHLAGGALERQIAYWKDRLRGVPALLELPTDRPRPAEQTYRGSSYDFMVPRELSAQVQGLAQREGATVFMFLLAALGALLARYTGEEDIVVGTPIASRTRPELENVIGLFANTLPLRVDVSGDPAFRELLARVREGTFEDYANQDLPFERLVEELRIERSLSYNPLYQVMLVLQNTPMGDPLPGLSIRPLRTTHDTAKLDLSATMVETAQGIFGGWEYSTELFDRDTIVRLTDHFVTLLRAIVEGPDRRLSELQLIAPEERTRVLRTWNESVEDVFAGVPVHEQFEAQAEHRPDAVAVSHRGERLTYAELSRRSGRLASFLRARGVGPETRVGVCVERSPEMIVALLGVLKAGGAYVPLDPQYPRERLAFLVEDSGVAVLLTQERLFAALPGSAAAQVVFLDADREAIDAAPDTAPESGVLPDNAAYLVYTSGSTGRPKGVVVPHRALAGFTGIACEAYGVGPDDAVLQFASINFDASAEEIWPALVSGARLVLRTEEMLDSAAAFLGACREWGVTVLDLPTAYWHELASEAAGGGVELPEALRLVIIGGERALPERLRDWRAAFGDRVRLVNTYGPTEATVVATLADLRAPGDEEDGAASPRHVPIGRPLRNTRAYVLDPRGEAVPIGVPGELYLGGGGVARGYLDRPELTAAAFLPDPFGPEPGARVYRTGDRVRFLPDGTLEFVGRVDQQVKVRGFRVELGEIEAALAAQPGVAEAVVAAREESPGSVRLVAYLVAEPGAELSVPGLRAALKAELPGYMVPAAFAVLDALPLTRSGKVDRRALPAPESAASAGAGAAHAAPQSDVERTIAAAWQEVLGVESVGLDDNFFDLGGHSLLLARLRSRLAGRFPREVSVVVLFRYPTVRSLAEYLSGGAAEAEAPPQRSEEEVEHRRAAMRRRRDLKKNLGG
;
A
#
# COMPACT_ATOMS: atom_id res chain seq x y z
N MET A 1 -62.70 -12.92 -8.26
CA MET A 1 -61.67 -12.03 -8.83
C MET A 1 -60.59 -11.93 -7.78
N SER A 2 -59.68 -12.91 -7.77
CA SER A 2 -58.62 -13.06 -6.78
C SER A 2 -57.35 -12.39 -7.31
N ALA A 3 -56.89 -11.35 -6.63
CA ALA A 3 -55.54 -10.83 -6.82
C ALA A 3 -54.54 -11.94 -6.44
N GLY A 4 -53.71 -12.35 -7.39
CA GLY A 4 -52.57 -13.24 -7.13
C GLY A 4 -51.37 -12.41 -6.66
N PRO A 5 -50.48 -12.95 -5.81
CA PRO A 5 -49.33 -12.21 -5.32
C PRO A 5 -48.23 -12.21 -6.39
N THR A 6 -47.91 -11.03 -6.94
CA THR A 6 -46.74 -10.76 -7.77
C THR A 6 -45.54 -10.52 -6.84
N ALA A 7 -44.43 -11.21 -7.08
CA ALA A 7 -43.17 -11.02 -6.36
C ALA A 7 -42.03 -10.87 -7.38
N ALA A 8 -41.17 -9.88 -7.20
CA ALA A 8 -40.06 -9.58 -8.09
C ALA A 8 -38.88 -9.04 -7.27
N GLY A 9 -37.68 -9.59 -7.53
CA GLY A 9 -36.35 -9.06 -7.17
C GLY A 9 -36.21 -8.25 -5.89
N GLY A 10 -35.87 -8.89 -4.76
CA GLY A 10 -35.44 -8.24 -3.52
C GLY A 10 -36.50 -7.40 -2.79
N LEU A 11 -37.60 -7.06 -3.45
CA LEU A 11 -38.72 -6.30 -2.94
C LEU A 11 -39.90 -7.24 -2.69
N SER A 12 -40.49 -7.17 -1.50
CA SER A 12 -41.76 -7.81 -1.18
C SER A 12 -42.90 -7.28 -2.06
N ALA A 13 -44.04 -7.98 -2.10
CA ALA A 13 -45.21 -7.53 -2.86
C ALA A 13 -45.68 -6.12 -2.43
N GLU A 14 -45.57 -5.80 -1.13
CA GLU A 14 -45.86 -4.47 -0.58
C GLU A 14 -44.85 -3.41 -1.04
N GLU A 15 -43.57 -3.77 -1.15
CA GLU A 15 -42.51 -2.89 -1.65
C GLU A 15 -42.59 -2.66 -3.16
N LEU A 16 -43.13 -3.62 -3.91
CA LEU A 16 -43.44 -3.47 -5.34
C LEU A 16 -44.68 -2.61 -5.60
N GLU A 17 -45.72 -2.73 -4.76
CA GLU A 17 -46.84 -1.79 -4.78
C GLU A 17 -46.37 -0.38 -4.43
N LEU A 18 -45.51 -0.23 -3.43
CA LEU A 18 -44.89 1.05 -3.09
C LEU A 18 -44.03 1.57 -4.26
N LEU A 19 -43.20 0.73 -4.88
CA LEU A 19 -42.40 1.08 -6.06
C LEU A 19 -43.29 1.52 -7.23
N ALA A 20 -44.36 0.77 -7.53
CA ALA A 20 -45.28 1.09 -8.62
C ALA A 20 -46.03 2.41 -8.35
N MET A 21 -46.53 2.61 -7.12
CA MET A 21 -47.17 3.86 -6.70
C MET A 21 -46.21 5.05 -6.79
N LEU A 22 -44.93 4.86 -6.40
CA LEU A 22 -43.92 5.91 -6.42
C LEU A 22 -43.39 6.22 -7.84
N LEU A 23 -43.30 5.22 -8.72
CA LEU A 23 -42.97 5.42 -10.15
C LEU A 23 -44.06 6.23 -10.87
N ASP A 24 -45.34 5.95 -10.54
CA ASP A 24 -46.48 6.74 -11.00
C ASP A 24 -46.44 8.18 -10.46
N GLU A 25 -46.09 8.39 -9.18
CA GLU A 25 -45.91 9.74 -8.60
C GLU A 25 -44.72 10.50 -9.20
N ALA A 26 -43.66 9.81 -9.63
CA ALA A 26 -42.49 10.40 -10.28
C ALA A 26 -42.68 10.76 -11.76
N GLY A 27 -43.86 10.43 -12.35
CA GLY A 27 -44.15 10.70 -13.76
C GLY A 27 -43.33 9.86 -14.74
N ILE A 28 -42.77 8.74 -14.28
CA ILE A 28 -42.02 7.78 -15.11
C ILE A 28 -43.05 6.80 -15.67
N GLU A 29 -43.60 7.09 -16.87
CA GLU A 29 -44.48 6.15 -17.57
C GLU A 29 -43.70 4.86 -17.89
N ALA A 30 -43.94 3.80 -17.11
CA ALA A 30 -43.50 2.46 -17.49
C ALA A 30 -44.25 2.05 -18.76
N SER A 31 -43.56 2.06 -19.90
CA SER A 31 -44.04 1.41 -21.13
C SER A 31 -44.54 0.01 -20.76
N GLU A 32 -45.82 -0.29 -20.99
CA GLU A 32 -46.35 -1.66 -20.82
C GLU A 32 -45.42 -2.62 -21.58
N PRO A 33 -44.73 -3.54 -20.89
CA PRO A 33 -43.77 -4.41 -21.54
C PRO A 33 -44.51 -5.32 -22.51
N GLU A 34 -44.05 -5.36 -23.77
CA GLU A 34 -44.57 -6.29 -24.76
C GLU A 34 -44.47 -7.73 -24.23
N ALA A 35 -45.60 -8.44 -24.25
CA ALA A 35 -45.70 -9.80 -23.71
C ALA A 35 -44.88 -10.81 -24.54
N VAL A 36 -44.28 -11.78 -23.86
CA VAL A 36 -43.57 -12.90 -24.51
C VAL A 36 -44.59 -13.81 -25.17
N ARG A 37 -44.34 -14.18 -26.44
CA ARG A 37 -45.21 -15.06 -27.21
C ARG A 37 -44.49 -16.35 -27.60
N PRO A 38 -45.20 -17.48 -27.72
CA PRO A 38 -44.61 -18.72 -28.23
C PRO A 38 -43.90 -18.51 -29.57
N ARG A 39 -42.68 -19.03 -29.68
CA ARG A 39 -41.88 -18.93 -30.90
C ARG A 39 -42.42 -19.82 -32.02
N ASP A 40 -41.99 -19.56 -33.26
CA ASP A 40 -42.12 -20.53 -34.35
C ASP A 40 -41.23 -21.76 -34.04
N PRO A 41 -41.78 -23.00 -33.96
CA PRO A 41 -40.99 -24.20 -33.68
C PRO A 41 -39.85 -24.46 -34.67
N ALA A 42 -39.91 -23.91 -35.88
CA ALA A 42 -38.86 -24.02 -36.89
C ALA A 42 -37.73 -22.98 -36.71
N ARG A 43 -37.93 -21.95 -35.86
CA ARG A 43 -36.93 -20.92 -35.59
C ARG A 43 -35.83 -21.47 -34.69
N ARG A 44 -34.58 -21.21 -35.07
CA ARG A 44 -33.41 -21.47 -34.21
C ARG A 44 -33.54 -20.64 -32.93
N VAL A 45 -33.32 -21.27 -31.78
CA VAL A 45 -33.38 -20.60 -30.48
C VAL A 45 -31.98 -20.07 -30.14
N PRO A 46 -31.77 -18.74 -30.07
CA PRO A 46 -30.48 -18.18 -29.68
C PRO A 46 -30.25 -18.37 -28.18
N LEU A 47 -29.00 -18.25 -27.73
CA LEU A 47 -28.73 -18.07 -26.29
C LEU A 47 -29.17 -16.66 -25.88
N THR A 48 -29.77 -16.55 -24.68
CA THR A 48 -29.92 -15.24 -24.02
C THR A 48 -28.55 -14.64 -23.72
N PHE A 49 -28.48 -13.34 -23.43
CA PHE A 49 -27.21 -12.69 -23.09
C PHE A 49 -26.52 -13.34 -21.87
N GLY A 50 -27.28 -13.64 -20.82
CA GLY A 50 -26.77 -14.35 -19.64
C GLY A 50 -26.25 -15.74 -19.98
N GLN A 51 -26.98 -16.51 -20.81
CA GLN A 51 -26.51 -17.82 -21.25
C GLN A 51 -25.26 -17.73 -22.12
N ARG A 52 -25.18 -16.76 -23.03
CA ARG A 52 -24.03 -16.55 -23.92
C ARG A 52 -22.76 -16.28 -23.12
N ARG A 53 -22.85 -15.50 -22.03
CA ARG A 53 -21.74 -15.30 -21.10
C ARG A 53 -21.30 -16.61 -20.46
N LEU A 54 -22.21 -17.35 -19.83
CA LEU A 54 -21.82 -18.58 -19.14
C LEU A 54 -21.24 -19.61 -20.10
N TRP A 55 -21.80 -19.70 -21.32
CA TRP A 55 -21.23 -20.53 -22.38
C TRP A 55 -19.81 -20.08 -22.76
N PHE A 56 -19.58 -18.77 -22.94
CA PHE A 56 -18.25 -18.23 -23.24
C PHE A 56 -17.24 -18.48 -22.10
N LEU A 57 -17.65 -18.31 -20.83
CA LEU A 57 -16.80 -18.58 -19.68
C LEU A 57 -16.42 -20.06 -19.58
N GLU A 58 -17.35 -20.96 -19.88
CA GLU A 58 -17.07 -22.40 -19.96
C GLU A 58 -16.06 -22.72 -21.08
N GLN A 59 -16.10 -22.01 -22.22
CA GLN A 59 -15.09 -22.18 -23.28
C GLN A 59 -13.72 -21.61 -22.88
N LEU A 60 -13.69 -20.50 -22.13
CA LEU A 60 -12.47 -19.84 -21.70
C LEU A 60 -11.75 -20.60 -20.58
N GLU A 61 -12.51 -21.12 -19.62
CA GLU A 61 -12.02 -21.84 -18.44
C GLU A 61 -12.77 -23.17 -18.24
N PRO A 62 -12.54 -24.20 -19.08
CA PRO A 62 -13.30 -25.46 -19.04
C PRO A 62 -13.16 -26.26 -17.75
N GLU A 63 -12.22 -25.90 -16.88
CA GLU A 63 -12.01 -26.52 -15.57
C GLU A 63 -12.75 -25.79 -14.43
N ASN A 64 -13.28 -24.60 -14.68
CA ASN A 64 -13.99 -23.80 -13.70
C ASN A 64 -15.38 -24.39 -13.39
N ARG A 65 -15.75 -24.46 -12.11
CA ARG A 65 -17.00 -25.07 -11.63
C ARG A 65 -17.88 -24.11 -10.83
N ILE A 66 -17.53 -22.82 -10.76
CA ILE A 66 -18.24 -21.81 -9.97
C ILE A 66 -19.71 -21.60 -10.39
N TYR A 67 -20.08 -22.04 -11.61
CA TYR A 67 -21.45 -21.96 -12.12
C TYR A 67 -22.24 -23.26 -11.95
N ASN A 68 -21.71 -24.22 -11.18
CA ASN A 68 -22.48 -25.36 -10.71
C ASN A 68 -23.14 -25.00 -9.38
N ASP A 69 -24.41 -24.62 -9.44
CA ASP A 69 -25.17 -24.35 -8.22
C ASP A 69 -25.58 -25.67 -7.59
N VAL A 70 -25.30 -25.82 -6.29
CA VAL A 70 -25.70 -27.00 -5.53
C VAL A 70 -26.70 -26.60 -4.47
N MET A 71 -27.87 -27.21 -4.56
CA MET A 71 -28.91 -27.05 -3.58
C MET A 71 -29.05 -28.31 -2.73
N ALA A 72 -28.92 -28.16 -1.42
CA ALA A 72 -29.05 -29.27 -0.48
C ALA A 72 -30.14 -28.99 0.56
N MET A 73 -30.94 -30.00 0.88
CA MET A 73 -31.97 -29.92 1.92
C MET A 73 -32.08 -31.22 2.70
N ARG A 74 -32.51 -31.11 3.96
CA ARG A 74 -32.87 -32.24 4.80
C ARG A 74 -34.38 -32.43 4.77
N LEU A 75 -34.81 -33.68 4.54
CA LEU A 75 -36.18 -34.13 4.48
C LEU A 75 -36.43 -35.09 5.66
N GLY A 76 -37.20 -34.62 6.63
CA GLY A 76 -37.60 -35.41 7.80
C GLY A 76 -39.01 -35.99 7.63
N GLY A 77 -39.17 -37.30 7.83
CA GLY A 77 -40.42 -38.04 7.75
C GLY A 77 -40.38 -39.20 6.72
N ALA A 78 -41.51 -39.90 6.59
CA ALA A 78 -41.67 -41.04 5.70
C ALA A 78 -41.72 -40.60 4.22
N LEU A 79 -40.57 -40.68 3.55
CA LEU A 79 -40.40 -40.27 2.15
C LEU A 79 -40.83 -41.37 1.17
N ASP A 80 -41.74 -41.06 0.25
CA ASP A 80 -42.03 -41.90 -0.91
C ASP A 80 -41.06 -41.55 -2.06
N VAL A 81 -39.98 -42.34 -2.18
CA VAL A 81 -38.94 -42.14 -3.19
C VAL A 81 -39.49 -42.26 -4.62
N ARG A 82 -40.54 -43.05 -4.86
CA ARG A 82 -41.15 -43.19 -6.20
C ARG A 82 -41.92 -41.92 -6.56
N ALA A 83 -42.70 -41.39 -5.63
CA ALA A 83 -43.41 -40.12 -5.81
C ALA A 83 -42.42 -38.96 -6.03
N LEU A 84 -41.32 -38.93 -5.27
CA LEU A 84 -40.28 -37.91 -5.43
C LEU A 84 -39.63 -37.97 -6.82
N ARG A 85 -39.21 -39.17 -7.25
CA ARG A 85 -38.64 -39.36 -8.59
C ARG A 85 -39.62 -38.96 -9.69
N GLY A 86 -40.88 -39.41 -9.58
CA GLY A 86 -41.92 -39.04 -10.54
C GLY A 86 -42.14 -37.52 -10.60
N ALA A 87 -42.08 -36.83 -9.45
CA ALA A 87 -42.20 -35.38 -9.38
C ALA A 87 -41.05 -34.67 -10.11
N VAL A 88 -39.80 -35.10 -9.88
CA VAL A 88 -38.62 -34.57 -10.61
C VAL A 88 -38.75 -34.80 -12.11
N ASP A 89 -39.08 -36.03 -12.53
CA ASP A 89 -39.23 -36.38 -13.96
C ASP A 89 -40.31 -35.52 -14.64
N ALA A 90 -41.42 -35.25 -13.94
CA ALA A 90 -42.50 -34.40 -14.44
C ALA A 90 -42.10 -32.92 -14.56
N ILE A 91 -41.22 -32.41 -13.68
CA ILE A 91 -40.69 -31.03 -13.78
C ILE A 91 -39.73 -30.94 -14.98
N VAL A 92 -38.83 -31.91 -15.14
CA VAL A 92 -37.89 -31.96 -16.27
C VAL A 92 -38.63 -32.01 -17.60
N GLU A 93 -39.72 -32.78 -17.71
CA GLU A 93 -40.54 -32.83 -18.92
C GLU A 93 -41.30 -31.52 -19.16
N ARG A 94 -41.74 -30.84 -18.10
CA ARG A 94 -42.54 -29.62 -18.16
C ARG A 94 -41.75 -28.39 -18.63
N HIS A 95 -40.48 -28.28 -18.25
CA HIS A 95 -39.63 -27.12 -18.53
C HIS A 95 -38.56 -27.45 -19.57
N GLU A 96 -38.68 -26.87 -20.77
CA GLU A 96 -37.78 -27.18 -21.90
C GLU A 96 -36.29 -26.98 -21.56
N VAL A 97 -35.99 -25.97 -20.74
CA VAL A 97 -34.61 -25.60 -20.41
C VAL A 97 -33.85 -26.70 -19.64
N LEU A 98 -34.55 -27.53 -18.84
CA LEU A 98 -33.91 -28.57 -18.03
C LEU A 98 -33.46 -29.78 -18.86
N HIS A 99 -33.96 -29.90 -20.09
CA HIS A 99 -33.53 -30.88 -21.07
C HIS A 99 -32.97 -30.22 -22.35
N THR A 100 -32.43 -29.01 -22.22
CA THR A 100 -31.77 -28.26 -23.30
C THR A 100 -30.24 -28.39 -23.21
N VAL A 101 -29.59 -28.48 -24.37
CA VAL A 101 -28.12 -28.43 -24.53
C VAL A 101 -27.70 -27.23 -25.37
N PHE A 102 -26.42 -26.86 -25.27
CA PHE A 102 -25.82 -25.64 -25.84
C PHE A 102 -24.63 -25.93 -26.77
N PRO A 103 -24.84 -26.64 -27.91
CA PRO A 103 -23.79 -26.89 -28.88
C PRO A 103 -23.46 -25.64 -29.69
N GLU A 104 -22.27 -25.63 -30.29
CA GLU A 104 -21.94 -24.73 -31.38
C GLU A 104 -22.54 -25.25 -32.69
N VAL A 105 -23.29 -24.40 -33.39
CA VAL A 105 -23.92 -24.70 -34.69
C VAL A 105 -23.56 -23.58 -35.65
N ASP A 106 -22.86 -23.92 -36.74
CA ASP A 106 -22.39 -22.98 -37.76
C ASP A 106 -21.52 -21.82 -37.21
N GLY A 107 -20.70 -22.10 -36.19
CA GLY A 107 -19.80 -21.10 -35.57
C GLY A 107 -20.46 -20.25 -34.48
N GLU A 108 -21.73 -20.50 -34.14
CA GLU A 108 -22.49 -19.74 -33.14
C GLU A 108 -23.14 -20.68 -32.12
N PRO A 109 -23.21 -20.34 -30.82
CA PRO A 109 -23.90 -21.15 -29.83
C PRO A 109 -25.41 -21.14 -30.05
N ALA A 110 -26.09 -22.27 -29.86
CA ALA A 110 -27.54 -22.43 -29.99
C ALA A 110 -28.16 -23.19 -28.81
N GLN A 111 -29.44 -22.95 -28.53
CA GLN A 111 -30.22 -23.81 -27.63
C GLN A 111 -30.88 -24.96 -28.41
N VAL A 112 -30.64 -26.20 -28.00
CA VAL A 112 -31.25 -27.41 -28.60
C VAL A 112 -31.98 -28.22 -27.54
N VAL A 113 -33.31 -28.27 -27.65
CA VAL A 113 -34.19 -29.06 -26.76
C VAL A 113 -34.06 -30.55 -27.13
N VAL A 114 -33.74 -31.40 -26.14
CA VAL A 114 -33.54 -32.84 -26.34
C VAL A 114 -34.75 -33.61 -25.80
N ALA A 115 -35.64 -34.01 -26.70
CA ALA A 115 -36.84 -34.77 -26.34
C ALA A 115 -36.51 -36.09 -25.61
N GLY A 116 -37.16 -36.33 -24.47
CA GLY A 116 -37.02 -37.57 -23.70
C GLY A 116 -35.71 -37.70 -22.91
N MET A 117 -34.95 -36.61 -22.72
CA MET A 117 -33.76 -36.60 -21.86
C MET A 117 -34.14 -36.98 -20.43
N ARG A 118 -33.39 -37.90 -19.81
CA ARG A 118 -33.58 -38.30 -18.41
C ARG A 118 -32.46 -37.76 -17.54
N ILE A 119 -32.83 -37.12 -16.43
CA ILE A 119 -31.88 -36.62 -15.44
C ILE A 119 -31.36 -37.77 -14.56
N PRO A 120 -30.04 -37.85 -14.28
CA PRO A 120 -29.50 -38.80 -13.33
C PRO A 120 -30.12 -38.58 -11.95
N PHE A 121 -30.73 -39.63 -11.40
CA PHE A 121 -31.23 -39.65 -10.02
C PHE A 121 -30.64 -40.87 -9.32
N GLU A 122 -29.69 -40.60 -8.43
CA GLU A 122 -28.99 -41.59 -7.61
C GLU A 122 -29.59 -41.62 -6.20
N ALA A 123 -29.61 -42.80 -5.57
CA ALA A 123 -29.95 -42.96 -4.17
C ALA A 123 -28.80 -43.66 -3.43
N ARG A 124 -28.37 -43.10 -2.30
CA ARG A 124 -27.32 -43.65 -1.42
C ARG A 124 -27.86 -43.86 -0.02
N ASP A 125 -27.43 -44.93 0.63
CA ASP A 125 -27.80 -45.22 2.02
C ASP A 125 -26.59 -45.04 2.94
N LEU A 126 -26.64 -43.99 3.77
CA LEU A 126 -25.64 -43.70 4.80
C LEU A 126 -26.13 -44.00 6.21
N SER A 127 -27.31 -44.64 6.36
CA SER A 127 -27.86 -44.99 7.68
C SER A 127 -27.03 -46.01 8.47
N HIS A 128 -26.02 -46.59 7.83
CA HIS A 128 -25.03 -47.48 8.45
C HIS A 128 -23.88 -46.73 9.13
N LEU A 129 -23.68 -45.43 8.84
CA LEU A 129 -22.60 -44.64 9.43
C LEU A 129 -22.94 -44.19 10.86
N PRO A 130 -21.93 -44.01 11.73
CA PRO A 130 -22.09 -43.32 13.01
C PRO A 130 -22.69 -41.92 12.83
N ALA A 131 -23.54 -41.49 13.77
CA ALA A 131 -24.29 -40.23 13.66
C ALA A 131 -23.40 -38.98 13.51
N ASP A 132 -22.19 -39.01 14.06
CA ASP A 132 -21.16 -37.97 13.96
C ASP A 132 -20.43 -37.95 12.61
N GLU A 133 -20.45 -39.06 11.85
CA GLU A 133 -19.84 -39.17 10.52
C GLU A 133 -20.83 -38.88 9.37
N VAL A 134 -22.13 -38.99 9.62
CA VAL A 134 -23.18 -38.82 8.58
C VAL A 134 -23.15 -37.44 7.92
N LEU A 135 -23.13 -36.36 8.71
CA LEU A 135 -23.16 -35.00 8.16
C LEU A 135 -21.86 -34.61 7.42
N PRO A 136 -20.66 -34.89 7.96
CA PRO A 136 -19.41 -34.71 7.22
C PRO A 136 -19.39 -35.45 5.87
N GLU A 137 -19.92 -36.67 5.81
CA GLU A 137 -19.96 -37.43 4.57
C GLU A 137 -20.98 -36.86 3.56
N VAL A 138 -22.14 -36.38 4.03
CA VAL A 138 -23.10 -35.66 3.16
C VAL A 138 -22.48 -34.38 2.59
N GLN A 139 -21.69 -33.66 3.40
CA GLN A 139 -20.97 -32.46 2.97
C GLN A 139 -19.96 -32.83 1.88
N ARG A 140 -19.08 -33.80 2.14
CA ARG A 140 -18.08 -34.29 1.18
C ARG A 140 -18.70 -34.71 -0.15
N ILE A 141 -19.85 -35.39 -0.12
CA ILE A 141 -20.57 -35.80 -1.32
C ILE A 141 -21.16 -34.59 -2.06
N SER A 142 -21.74 -33.63 -1.33
CA SER A 142 -22.28 -32.40 -1.92
C SER A 142 -21.18 -31.58 -2.61
N ASP A 143 -20.01 -31.46 -1.99
CA ASP A 143 -18.85 -30.77 -2.57
C ASP A 143 -18.32 -31.49 -3.81
N ALA A 144 -18.19 -32.82 -3.75
CA ALA A 144 -17.81 -33.61 -4.92
C ALA A 144 -18.80 -33.45 -6.08
N LEU A 145 -20.10 -33.29 -5.79
CA LEU A 145 -21.11 -33.03 -6.82
C LEU A 145 -21.03 -31.61 -7.38
N ALA A 146 -20.72 -30.61 -6.55
CA ALA A 146 -20.49 -29.23 -6.99
C ALA A 146 -19.33 -29.14 -7.98
N HIS A 147 -18.25 -29.88 -7.74
CA HIS A 147 -17.05 -29.87 -8.58
C HIS A 147 -17.14 -30.79 -9.80
N ALA A 148 -18.17 -31.62 -9.91
CA ALA A 148 -18.30 -32.56 -11.02
C ALA A 148 -18.77 -31.84 -12.31
N PRO A 149 -18.01 -31.89 -13.42
CA PRO A 149 -18.24 -31.07 -14.62
C PRO A 149 -19.59 -31.35 -15.29
N PHE A 150 -20.21 -30.30 -15.85
CA PHE A 150 -21.32 -30.43 -16.79
C PHE A 150 -20.83 -30.17 -18.21
N ASP A 151 -21.22 -31.02 -19.17
CA ASP A 151 -20.92 -30.79 -20.59
C ASP A 151 -22.10 -30.02 -21.21
N LEU A 152 -21.90 -28.72 -21.47
CA LEU A 152 -22.94 -27.85 -22.01
C LEU A 152 -23.47 -28.33 -23.37
N ALA A 153 -22.64 -28.96 -24.21
CA ALA A 153 -23.04 -29.39 -25.55
C ALA A 153 -23.82 -30.72 -25.54
N ARG A 154 -23.68 -31.53 -24.49
CA ARG A 154 -24.28 -32.88 -24.42
C ARG A 154 -25.32 -33.07 -23.32
N GLY A 155 -25.23 -32.30 -22.23
CA GLY A 155 -26.06 -32.45 -21.05
C GLY A 155 -25.96 -33.84 -20.42
N PRO A 156 -26.89 -34.19 -19.51
CA PRO A 156 -27.88 -33.32 -18.86
C PRO A 156 -27.22 -32.32 -17.89
N LEU A 157 -27.84 -31.16 -17.71
CA LEU A 157 -27.30 -30.03 -16.92
C LEU A 157 -27.88 -29.91 -15.50
N MET A 158 -28.46 -31.01 -15.03
CA MET A 158 -29.00 -31.18 -13.68
C MET A 158 -28.73 -32.62 -13.25
N ARG A 159 -28.56 -32.86 -11.95
CA ARG A 159 -28.54 -34.20 -11.35
C ARG A 159 -29.33 -34.17 -10.04
N VAL A 160 -29.72 -35.33 -9.55
CA VAL A 160 -30.37 -35.48 -8.25
C VAL A 160 -29.71 -36.62 -7.47
N LEU A 161 -29.34 -36.33 -6.22
CA LEU A 161 -28.88 -37.33 -5.27
C LEU A 161 -29.80 -37.32 -4.05
N LEU A 162 -30.38 -38.48 -3.75
CA LEU A 162 -31.08 -38.72 -2.49
C LEU A 162 -30.19 -39.54 -1.57
N VAL A 163 -29.88 -39.02 -0.39
CA VAL A 163 -29.10 -39.71 0.64
C VAL A 163 -30.01 -40.06 1.81
N ARG A 164 -30.10 -41.34 2.15
CA ARG A 164 -30.81 -41.79 3.35
C ARG A 164 -29.87 -41.71 4.55
N LEU A 165 -30.25 -40.91 5.56
CA LEU A 165 -29.49 -40.71 6.80
C LEU A 165 -30.02 -41.62 7.92
N ALA A 166 -31.34 -41.82 7.96
CA ALA A 166 -32.04 -42.76 8.84
C ALA A 166 -33.35 -43.23 8.17
N GLU A 167 -34.21 -43.95 8.90
CA GLU A 167 -35.50 -44.40 8.37
C GLU A 167 -36.40 -43.25 7.91
N ASP A 168 -36.50 -42.20 8.74
CA ASP A 168 -37.33 -41.00 8.51
C ASP A 168 -36.48 -39.74 8.31
N ASP A 169 -35.25 -39.86 7.80
CA ASP A 169 -34.35 -38.72 7.65
C ASP A 169 -33.47 -38.87 6.41
N HIS A 170 -33.54 -37.88 5.53
CA HIS A 170 -32.91 -37.92 4.21
C HIS A 170 -32.28 -36.57 3.88
N ALA A 171 -31.24 -36.55 3.05
CA ALA A 171 -30.74 -35.37 2.38
C ALA A 171 -31.01 -35.45 0.88
N LEU A 172 -31.56 -34.39 0.28
CA LEU A 172 -31.75 -34.25 -1.16
C LEU A 172 -30.80 -33.18 -1.67
N VAL A 173 -29.90 -33.57 -2.58
CA VAL A 173 -28.86 -32.72 -3.18
C VAL A 173 -29.10 -32.63 -4.67
N ILE A 174 -29.18 -31.41 -5.21
CA ILE A 174 -29.52 -31.12 -6.59
C ILE A 174 -28.47 -30.17 -7.16
N PRO A 175 -27.38 -30.69 -7.76
CA PRO A 175 -26.48 -29.89 -8.57
C PRO A 175 -27.13 -29.56 -9.92
N VAL A 176 -27.07 -28.29 -10.32
CA VAL A 176 -27.58 -27.76 -11.58
C VAL A 176 -26.62 -26.72 -12.13
N HIS A 177 -26.42 -26.70 -13.45
CA HIS A 177 -25.63 -25.64 -14.07
C HIS A 177 -26.44 -24.34 -14.14
N HIS A 178 -25.86 -23.22 -13.72
CA HIS A 178 -26.51 -21.91 -13.65
C HIS A 178 -26.98 -21.38 -15.03
N ILE A 179 -26.56 -22.00 -16.13
CA ILE A 179 -27.04 -21.67 -17.50
C ILE A 179 -28.51 -22.08 -17.75
N VAL A 180 -29.04 -23.03 -16.99
CA VAL A 180 -30.43 -23.53 -17.11
C VAL A 180 -31.32 -23.16 -15.91
N SER A 181 -30.77 -22.49 -14.89
CA SER A 181 -31.48 -22.16 -13.67
C SER A 181 -30.93 -20.88 -13.03
N ASP A 182 -31.71 -20.27 -12.15
CA ASP A 182 -31.32 -19.17 -11.28
C ASP A 182 -31.97 -19.32 -9.89
N GLY A 183 -31.64 -18.43 -8.95
CA GLY A 183 -32.20 -18.50 -7.58
C GLY A 183 -33.73 -18.52 -7.55
N TRP A 184 -34.39 -17.77 -8.44
CA TRP A 184 -35.85 -17.77 -8.57
C TRP A 184 -36.39 -19.12 -9.09
N SER A 185 -35.73 -19.67 -10.11
CA SER A 185 -36.07 -20.97 -10.69
C SER A 185 -36.07 -22.09 -9.66
N MET A 186 -35.17 -22.05 -8.67
CA MET A 186 -35.16 -23.04 -7.60
C MET A 186 -36.40 -22.93 -6.69
N GLY A 187 -36.90 -21.73 -6.45
CA GLY A 187 -38.19 -21.53 -5.77
C GLY A 187 -39.38 -22.10 -6.56
N VAL A 188 -39.38 -21.91 -7.89
CA VAL A 188 -40.37 -22.52 -8.79
C VAL A 188 -40.28 -24.04 -8.74
N PHE A 189 -39.07 -24.59 -8.86
CA PHE A 189 -38.79 -26.02 -8.80
C PHE A 189 -39.38 -26.65 -7.54
N PHE A 190 -39.17 -26.04 -6.37
CA PHE A 190 -39.70 -26.58 -5.12
C PHE A 190 -41.21 -26.52 -4.97
N ARG A 191 -41.82 -25.41 -5.37
CA ARG A 191 -43.27 -25.27 -5.35
C ARG A 191 -43.93 -26.33 -6.22
N GLU A 192 -43.37 -26.57 -7.41
CA GLU A 192 -43.84 -27.63 -8.30
C GLU A 192 -43.54 -29.02 -7.73
N LEU A 193 -42.35 -29.23 -7.14
CA LEU A 193 -41.96 -30.50 -6.51
C LEU A 193 -42.94 -30.90 -5.41
N SER A 194 -43.30 -29.97 -4.53
CA SER A 194 -44.26 -30.20 -3.45
C SER A 194 -45.64 -30.57 -4.00
N THR A 195 -46.11 -29.82 -5.00
CA THR A 195 -47.41 -30.05 -5.67
C THR A 195 -47.47 -31.41 -6.38
N LEU A 196 -46.43 -31.76 -7.12
CA LEU A 196 -46.34 -33.02 -7.88
C LEU A 196 -46.14 -34.22 -6.96
N TYR A 197 -45.29 -34.10 -5.94
CA TYR A 197 -45.11 -35.14 -4.93
C TYR A 197 -46.43 -35.48 -4.23
N ALA A 198 -47.21 -34.46 -3.86
CA ALA A 198 -48.54 -34.64 -3.27
C ALA A 198 -49.47 -35.47 -4.17
N ALA A 199 -49.53 -35.13 -5.45
CA ALA A 199 -50.38 -35.83 -6.42
C ALA A 199 -49.92 -37.27 -6.66
N PHE A 200 -48.62 -37.48 -6.90
CA PHE A 200 -48.08 -38.80 -7.24
C PHE A 200 -48.06 -39.76 -6.05
N ARG A 201 -47.85 -39.27 -4.82
CA ARG A 201 -48.00 -40.07 -3.61
C ARG A 201 -49.44 -40.60 -3.46
N ASP A 202 -50.42 -39.81 -3.86
CA ASP A 202 -51.84 -40.21 -3.84
C ASP A 202 -52.26 -40.98 -5.11
N GLY A 203 -51.34 -41.28 -6.03
CA GLY A 203 -51.63 -41.96 -7.30
C GLY A 203 -52.44 -41.12 -8.31
N ARG A 204 -52.47 -39.80 -8.16
CA ARG A 204 -53.16 -38.84 -9.05
C ARG A 204 -52.23 -38.32 -10.15
N PRO A 205 -52.73 -37.94 -11.33
CA PRO A 205 -51.92 -37.29 -12.37
C PRO A 205 -51.47 -35.88 -11.95
N SER A 206 -50.54 -35.29 -12.72
CA SER A 206 -50.06 -33.92 -12.50
C SER A 206 -51.24 -32.92 -12.51
N PRO A 207 -51.38 -32.08 -11.47
CA PRO A 207 -52.41 -31.04 -11.42
C PRO A 207 -51.96 -29.71 -12.05
N LEU A 208 -50.70 -29.61 -12.51
CA LEU A 208 -50.13 -28.36 -13.03
C LEU A 208 -50.63 -28.08 -14.45
N PRO A 209 -51.17 -26.87 -14.76
CA PRO A 209 -51.59 -26.51 -16.10
C PRO A 209 -50.38 -26.32 -17.03
N PRO A 210 -50.50 -26.51 -18.36
CA PRO A 210 -49.41 -26.22 -19.30
C PRO A 210 -48.85 -24.80 -19.13
N LEU A 211 -47.55 -24.62 -19.33
CA LEU A 211 -46.92 -23.29 -19.30
C LEU A 211 -47.36 -22.46 -20.52
N PRO A 212 -47.65 -21.16 -20.35
CA PRO A 212 -48.04 -20.29 -21.45
C PRO A 212 -46.88 -20.00 -22.42
N VAL A 213 -45.65 -19.98 -21.91
CA VAL A 213 -44.39 -19.79 -22.64
C VAL A 213 -43.28 -20.64 -22.03
N GLN A 214 -42.24 -20.92 -22.81
CA GLN A 214 -41.02 -21.62 -22.41
C GLN A 214 -39.82 -20.66 -22.42
N TYR A 215 -38.72 -21.04 -21.78
CA TYR A 215 -37.51 -20.20 -21.73
C TYR A 215 -36.96 -19.87 -23.13
N GLY A 216 -37.05 -20.81 -24.09
CA GLY A 216 -36.67 -20.55 -25.48
C GLY A 216 -37.50 -19.46 -26.17
N ASP A 217 -38.75 -19.25 -25.73
CA ASP A 217 -39.59 -18.15 -26.24
C ASP A 217 -39.10 -16.80 -25.72
N PHE A 218 -38.68 -16.75 -24.46
CA PHE A 218 -38.03 -15.58 -23.88
C PHE A 218 -36.71 -15.25 -24.58
N ALA A 219 -35.91 -16.26 -24.94
CA ALA A 219 -34.64 -16.03 -25.64
C ALA A 219 -34.84 -15.39 -27.03
N VAL A 220 -35.85 -15.83 -27.77
CA VAL A 220 -36.25 -15.23 -29.04
C VAL A 220 -36.77 -13.81 -28.83
N TRP A 221 -37.64 -13.61 -27.84
CA TRP A 221 -38.18 -12.29 -27.52
C TRP A 221 -37.07 -11.30 -27.13
N GLN A 222 -36.08 -11.73 -26.33
CA GLN A 222 -34.96 -10.89 -25.90
C GLN A 222 -34.09 -10.43 -27.08
N GLU A 223 -33.86 -11.31 -28.05
CA GLU A 223 -33.12 -11.00 -29.29
C GLU A 223 -33.87 -9.95 -30.13
N ASP A 224 -35.19 -10.12 -30.29
CA ASP A 224 -36.01 -9.22 -31.12
C ASP A 224 -36.23 -7.85 -30.43
N HIS A 225 -36.47 -7.83 -29.12
CA HIS A 225 -36.84 -6.62 -28.36
C HIS A 225 -35.65 -5.71 -28.06
N LEU A 226 -34.46 -6.26 -27.83
CA LEU A 226 -33.24 -5.48 -27.54
C LEU A 226 -32.51 -5.00 -28.80
N ALA A 227 -33.01 -5.27 -30.00
CA ALA A 227 -32.44 -4.77 -31.27
C ALA A 227 -32.92 -3.35 -31.68
N GLY A 228 -33.61 -2.60 -30.80
CA GLY A 228 -34.19 -1.28 -31.09
C GLY A 228 -33.87 -0.18 -30.08
N GLY A 229 -34.45 1.02 -30.28
CA GLY A 229 -34.07 2.25 -29.56
C GLY A 229 -34.33 2.31 -28.05
N ALA A 230 -34.97 1.30 -27.46
CA ALA A 230 -35.05 1.16 -26.00
C ALA A 230 -33.69 0.79 -25.38
N LEU A 231 -32.92 -0.08 -26.05
CA LEU A 231 -31.58 -0.49 -25.60
C LEU A 231 -30.62 0.72 -25.60
N GLU A 232 -30.65 1.53 -26.65
CA GLU A 232 -29.80 2.72 -26.78
C GLU A 232 -30.04 3.75 -25.67
N ARG A 233 -31.29 3.91 -25.22
CA ARG A 233 -31.63 4.76 -24.07
C ARG A 233 -31.06 4.22 -22.77
N GLN A 234 -31.22 2.92 -22.50
CA GLN A 234 -30.67 2.31 -21.27
C GLN A 234 -29.13 2.33 -21.29
N ILE A 235 -28.49 2.09 -22.44
CA ILE A 235 -27.02 2.25 -22.59
C ILE A 235 -26.60 3.69 -22.27
N ALA A 236 -27.30 4.70 -22.81
CA ALA A 236 -27.00 6.10 -22.55
C ALA A 236 -27.15 6.46 -21.07
N TYR A 237 -28.22 5.97 -20.43
CA TYR A 237 -28.45 6.10 -18.99
C TYR A 237 -27.28 5.53 -18.18
N TRP A 238 -26.93 4.25 -18.39
CA TRP A 238 -25.88 3.61 -17.60
C TRP A 238 -24.49 4.21 -17.86
N LYS A 239 -24.21 4.69 -19.08
CA LYS A 239 -22.97 5.44 -19.40
C LYS A 239 -22.88 6.75 -18.63
N ASP A 240 -24.00 7.44 -18.41
CA ASP A 240 -24.05 8.65 -17.62
C ASP A 240 -23.96 8.34 -16.11
N ARG A 241 -24.78 7.39 -15.65
CA ARG A 241 -24.89 6.92 -14.26
C ARG A 241 -23.55 6.46 -13.68
N LEU A 242 -22.77 5.69 -14.45
CA LEU A 242 -21.47 5.13 -14.03
C LEU A 242 -20.28 5.98 -14.47
N ARG A 243 -20.52 7.21 -14.94
CA ARG A 243 -19.44 8.10 -15.38
C ARG A 243 -18.52 8.45 -14.22
N GLY A 244 -17.24 8.11 -14.38
CA GLY A 244 -16.19 8.48 -13.42
C GLY A 244 -16.01 7.49 -12.27
N VAL A 245 -16.79 6.41 -12.24
CA VAL A 245 -16.61 5.31 -11.29
C VAL A 245 -15.22 4.68 -11.46
N PRO A 246 -14.47 4.44 -10.38
CA PRO A 246 -13.19 3.75 -10.45
C PRO A 246 -13.37 2.30 -10.93
N ALA A 247 -12.42 1.79 -11.72
CA ALA A 247 -12.49 0.43 -12.24
C ALA A 247 -12.38 -0.66 -11.15
N LEU A 248 -11.76 -0.31 -10.01
CA LEU A 248 -11.49 -1.19 -8.88
C LEU A 248 -11.67 -0.42 -7.57
N LEU A 249 -12.48 -0.96 -6.66
CA LEU A 249 -12.55 -0.56 -5.26
C LEU A 249 -11.43 -1.27 -4.48
N GLU A 250 -10.45 -0.50 -4.00
CA GLU A 250 -9.32 -1.02 -3.22
C GLU A 250 -9.73 -1.27 -1.77
N LEU A 251 -10.18 -2.49 -1.48
CA LEU A 251 -10.50 -2.93 -0.12
C LEU A 251 -9.22 -3.11 0.72
N PRO A 252 -9.27 -2.85 2.04
CA PRO A 252 -8.15 -3.15 2.93
C PRO A 252 -8.04 -4.66 3.17
N THR A 253 -7.33 -5.35 2.28
CA THR A 253 -7.10 -6.80 2.33
C THR A 253 -5.92 -7.18 3.22
N ASP A 254 -5.94 -8.39 3.77
CA ASP A 254 -4.85 -8.96 4.60
C ASP A 254 -3.67 -9.42 3.74
N ARG A 255 -3.96 -9.82 2.49
CA ARG A 255 -2.99 -10.32 1.52
C ARG A 255 -2.97 -9.47 0.24
N PRO A 256 -1.88 -9.46 -0.54
CA PRO A 256 -1.88 -8.84 -1.86
C PRO A 256 -2.86 -9.57 -2.78
N ARG A 257 -3.55 -8.81 -3.64
CA ARG A 257 -4.41 -9.40 -4.67
C ARG A 257 -3.58 -10.23 -5.65
N PRO A 258 -3.95 -11.49 -5.94
CA PRO A 258 -3.27 -12.30 -6.94
C PRO A 258 -3.51 -11.77 -8.36
N ALA A 259 -2.58 -12.03 -9.28
CA ALA A 259 -2.75 -11.65 -10.69
C ALA A 259 -3.91 -12.39 -11.37
N GLU A 260 -4.25 -13.59 -10.89
CA GLU A 260 -5.37 -14.41 -11.37
C GLU A 260 -6.17 -14.91 -10.17
N GLN A 261 -7.50 -14.84 -10.25
CA GLN A 261 -8.38 -15.34 -9.19
C GLN A 261 -8.45 -16.87 -9.22
N THR A 262 -8.31 -17.52 -8.05
CA THR A 262 -8.53 -18.97 -7.93
C THR A 262 -9.93 -19.31 -7.39
N TYR A 263 -10.74 -18.29 -7.12
CA TYR A 263 -12.08 -18.37 -6.53
C TYR A 263 -12.15 -19.08 -5.18
N ARG A 264 -11.02 -19.27 -4.48
CA ARG A 264 -11.02 -19.83 -3.13
C ARG A 264 -11.70 -18.88 -2.16
N GLY A 265 -12.65 -19.40 -1.40
CA GLY A 265 -13.45 -18.61 -0.48
C GLY A 265 -13.83 -19.35 0.78
N SER A 266 -14.43 -18.59 1.69
CA SER A 266 -15.05 -19.10 2.91
C SER A 266 -16.27 -18.23 3.22
N SER A 267 -17.10 -18.68 4.16
CA SER A 267 -18.25 -17.93 4.65
C SER A 267 -18.17 -17.58 6.14
N TYR A 268 -18.88 -16.53 6.55
CA TYR A 268 -19.08 -16.14 7.94
C TYR A 268 -20.51 -15.66 8.19
N ASP A 269 -21.21 -16.38 9.06
CA ASP A 269 -22.61 -16.12 9.39
C ASP A 269 -22.74 -15.20 10.61
N PHE A 270 -23.76 -14.32 10.58
CA PHE A 270 -24.10 -13.43 11.68
C PHE A 270 -25.60 -13.14 11.77
N MET A 271 -26.02 -12.51 12.87
CA MET A 271 -27.40 -12.14 13.10
C MET A 271 -27.49 -10.67 13.50
N VAL A 272 -28.32 -9.91 12.81
CA VAL A 272 -28.82 -8.62 13.29
C VAL A 272 -30.00 -8.92 14.22
N PRO A 273 -29.93 -8.60 15.52
CA PRO A 273 -30.97 -8.96 16.47
C PRO A 273 -32.33 -8.37 16.09
N ARG A 274 -33.41 -9.10 16.40
CA ARG A 274 -34.80 -8.72 16.12
C ARG A 274 -35.12 -7.26 16.43
N GLU A 275 -34.67 -6.75 17.58
CA GLU A 275 -34.94 -5.38 18.01
C GLU A 275 -34.32 -4.35 17.06
N LEU A 276 -33.08 -4.60 16.63
CA LEU A 276 -32.38 -3.74 15.67
C LEU A 276 -32.98 -3.88 14.26
N SER A 277 -33.32 -5.08 13.83
CA SER A 277 -34.00 -5.31 12.55
C SER A 277 -35.34 -4.59 12.46
N ALA A 278 -36.14 -4.60 13.53
CA ALA A 278 -37.41 -3.86 13.59
C ALA A 278 -37.21 -2.34 13.51
N GLN A 279 -36.12 -1.82 14.09
CA GLN A 279 -35.77 -0.40 13.99
C GLN A 279 -35.31 -0.01 12.59
N VAL A 280 -34.51 -0.87 11.94
CA VAL A 280 -34.10 -0.72 10.54
C VAL A 280 -35.34 -0.68 9.63
N GLN A 281 -36.22 -1.68 9.74
CA GLN A 281 -37.45 -1.74 8.96
C GLN A 281 -38.34 -0.51 9.19
N GLY A 282 -38.52 -0.13 10.45
CA GLY A 282 -39.33 1.03 10.81
C GLY A 282 -38.75 2.35 10.29
N LEU A 283 -37.42 2.50 10.24
CA LEU A 283 -36.78 3.68 9.67
C LEU A 283 -36.87 3.70 8.15
N ALA A 284 -36.56 2.58 7.47
CA ALA A 284 -36.71 2.46 6.03
C ALA A 284 -38.13 2.84 5.58
N GLN A 285 -39.16 2.28 6.25
CA GLN A 285 -40.56 2.58 5.95
C GLN A 285 -40.92 4.06 6.14
N ARG A 286 -40.43 4.71 7.21
CA ARG A 286 -40.69 6.14 7.46
C ARG A 286 -40.09 7.05 6.39
N GLU A 287 -38.94 6.67 5.83
CA GLU A 287 -38.29 7.42 4.75
C GLU A 287 -38.76 6.97 3.35
N GLY A 288 -39.79 6.12 3.26
CA GLY A 288 -40.30 5.61 1.98
C GLY A 288 -39.26 4.78 1.21
N ALA A 289 -38.34 4.14 1.93
CA ALA A 289 -37.30 3.27 1.38
C ALA A 289 -37.54 1.81 1.81
N THR A 290 -36.91 0.89 1.10
CA THR A 290 -37.00 -0.56 1.37
C THR A 290 -35.90 -0.99 2.34
N VAL A 291 -36.03 -2.17 2.96
CA VAL A 291 -34.95 -2.72 3.79
C VAL A 291 -33.69 -2.93 2.95
N PHE A 292 -33.84 -3.34 1.69
CA PHE A 292 -32.73 -3.44 0.73
C PHE A 292 -32.01 -2.10 0.52
N MET A 293 -32.74 -1.02 0.23
CA MET A 293 -32.15 0.32 0.04
C MET A 293 -31.43 0.80 1.29
N PHE A 294 -31.99 0.52 2.47
CA PHE A 294 -31.34 0.83 3.74
C PHE A 294 -30.02 0.09 3.90
N LEU A 295 -30.01 -1.22 3.67
CA LEU A 295 -28.81 -2.06 3.79
C LEU A 295 -27.75 -1.68 2.74
N LEU A 296 -28.16 -1.32 1.53
CA LEU A 296 -27.29 -0.80 0.48
C LEU A 296 -26.63 0.52 0.89
N ALA A 297 -27.41 1.47 1.44
CA ALA A 297 -26.88 2.73 1.96
C ALA A 297 -25.91 2.50 3.14
N ALA A 298 -26.25 1.61 4.07
CA ALA A 298 -25.41 1.27 5.21
C ALA A 298 -24.11 0.56 4.78
N LEU A 299 -24.18 -0.35 3.82
CA LEU A 299 -23.00 -1.02 3.26
C LEU A 299 -22.11 -0.04 2.50
N GLY A 300 -22.68 0.85 1.68
CA GLY A 300 -21.91 1.90 1.00
C GLY A 300 -21.22 2.84 1.99
N ALA A 301 -21.91 3.25 3.07
CA ALA A 301 -21.30 4.04 4.14
C ALA A 301 -20.16 3.31 4.86
N LEU A 302 -20.32 2.00 5.14
CA LEU A 302 -19.26 1.17 5.71
C LEU A 302 -18.04 1.12 4.78
N LEU A 303 -18.25 0.80 3.51
CA LEU A 303 -17.18 0.66 2.52
C LEU A 303 -16.43 1.98 2.33
N ALA A 304 -17.15 3.11 2.24
CA ALA A 304 -16.53 4.43 2.17
C ALA A 304 -15.62 4.73 3.36
N ARG A 305 -16.01 4.32 4.58
CA ARG A 305 -15.16 4.49 5.78
C ARG A 305 -13.95 3.56 5.79
N TYR A 306 -14.01 2.42 5.11
CA TYR A 306 -12.92 1.45 5.01
C TYR A 306 -11.91 1.80 3.92
N THR A 307 -12.37 2.32 2.79
CA THR A 307 -11.53 2.60 1.62
C THR A 307 -11.07 4.05 1.60
N GLY A 308 -11.87 4.96 2.16
CA GLY A 308 -11.73 6.41 2.01
C GLY A 308 -12.31 6.95 0.69
N GLU A 309 -12.98 6.10 -0.10
CA GLU A 309 -13.62 6.49 -1.36
C GLU A 309 -15.03 7.03 -1.13
N GLU A 310 -15.42 8.07 -1.88
CA GLU A 310 -16.74 8.69 -1.76
C GLU A 310 -17.78 8.11 -2.75
N ASP A 311 -17.34 7.34 -3.73
CA ASP A 311 -18.18 6.80 -4.80
C ASP A 311 -18.03 5.28 -4.87
N ILE A 312 -19.04 4.58 -4.35
CA ILE A 312 -19.00 3.12 -4.15
C ILE A 312 -19.97 2.46 -5.12
N VAL A 313 -19.54 1.39 -5.78
CA VAL A 313 -20.42 0.57 -6.62
C VAL A 313 -20.56 -0.82 -6.02
N VAL A 314 -21.81 -1.21 -5.78
CA VAL A 314 -22.18 -2.50 -5.21
C VAL A 314 -23.00 -3.27 -6.23
N GLY A 315 -22.60 -4.50 -6.51
CA GLY A 315 -23.39 -5.39 -7.36
C GLY A 315 -24.63 -5.90 -6.62
N THR A 316 -25.76 -6.02 -7.32
CA THR A 316 -26.93 -6.75 -6.82
C THR A 316 -27.52 -7.62 -7.93
N PRO A 317 -27.84 -8.90 -7.66
CA PRO A 317 -28.62 -9.70 -8.58
C PRO A 317 -30.07 -9.22 -8.58
N ILE A 318 -30.70 -9.28 -9.75
CA ILE A 318 -32.13 -9.00 -9.96
C ILE A 318 -32.74 -10.16 -10.73
N ALA A 319 -34.01 -10.47 -10.47
CA ALA A 319 -34.66 -11.62 -11.11
C ALA A 319 -35.04 -11.40 -12.58
N SER A 320 -35.16 -10.13 -13.01
CA SER A 320 -35.60 -9.72 -14.36
C SER A 320 -36.86 -10.42 -14.88
N ARG A 321 -37.78 -10.78 -13.97
CA ARG A 321 -39.09 -11.40 -14.26
C ARG A 321 -40.21 -10.36 -14.12
N THR A 322 -40.11 -9.29 -14.88
CA THR A 322 -41.06 -8.17 -14.86
C THR A 322 -42.40 -8.47 -15.57
N ARG A 323 -42.55 -9.68 -16.13
CA ARG A 323 -43.71 -10.13 -16.92
C ARG A 323 -44.38 -11.34 -16.26
N PRO A 324 -45.71 -11.33 -16.01
CA PRO A 324 -46.41 -12.40 -15.31
C PRO A 324 -46.24 -13.79 -15.94
N GLU A 325 -46.18 -13.87 -17.27
CA GLU A 325 -46.02 -15.14 -18.00
C GLU A 325 -44.67 -15.83 -17.74
N LEU A 326 -43.67 -15.11 -17.25
CA LEU A 326 -42.33 -15.63 -16.94
C LEU A 326 -42.18 -16.10 -15.49
N GLU A 327 -43.09 -15.76 -14.58
CA GLU A 327 -42.96 -16.03 -13.14
C GLU A 327 -42.81 -17.52 -12.79
N ASN A 328 -43.46 -18.39 -13.59
CA ASN A 328 -43.49 -19.83 -13.38
C ASN A 328 -42.52 -20.60 -14.29
N VAL A 329 -41.64 -19.93 -15.04
CA VAL A 329 -40.74 -20.57 -16.00
C VAL A 329 -39.37 -20.82 -15.36
N ILE A 330 -38.82 -22.03 -15.44
CA ILE A 330 -37.42 -22.28 -15.03
C ILE A 330 -36.48 -21.77 -16.13
N GLY A 331 -35.37 -21.14 -15.74
CA GLY A 331 -34.32 -20.67 -16.65
C GLY A 331 -33.47 -19.55 -16.05
N LEU A 332 -32.40 -19.16 -16.75
CA LEU A 332 -31.51 -18.07 -16.32
C LEU A 332 -32.09 -16.70 -16.69
N PHE A 333 -32.86 -16.10 -15.80
CA PHE A 333 -33.36 -14.72 -15.98
C PHE A 333 -32.53 -13.70 -15.20
N ALA A 334 -31.79 -14.15 -14.19
CA ALA A 334 -31.00 -13.26 -13.34
C ALA A 334 -30.08 -12.32 -14.15
N ASN A 335 -30.21 -11.02 -13.91
CA ASN A 335 -29.28 -9.98 -14.35
C ASN A 335 -28.58 -9.38 -13.11
N THR A 336 -27.51 -8.61 -13.30
CA THR A 336 -26.82 -7.92 -12.21
C THR A 336 -26.78 -6.42 -12.46
N LEU A 337 -27.16 -5.63 -11.46
CA LEU A 337 -27.08 -4.18 -11.51
C LEU A 337 -25.88 -3.66 -10.68
N PRO A 338 -25.03 -2.80 -11.25
CA PRO A 338 -23.98 -2.08 -10.51
C PRO A 338 -24.57 -0.83 -9.86
N LEU A 339 -25.10 -0.95 -8.64
CA LEU A 339 -25.74 0.18 -7.95
C LEU A 339 -24.70 1.11 -7.35
N ARG A 340 -24.81 2.39 -7.71
CA ARG A 340 -23.90 3.45 -7.28
C ARG A 340 -24.40 4.12 -5.99
N VAL A 341 -23.53 4.19 -4.99
CA VAL A 341 -23.76 4.84 -3.70
C VAL A 341 -22.78 5.99 -3.55
N ASP A 342 -23.29 7.22 -3.70
CA ASP A 342 -22.52 8.46 -3.61
C ASP A 342 -22.63 9.07 -2.20
N VAL A 343 -21.54 8.96 -1.43
CA VAL A 343 -21.42 9.52 -0.08
C VAL A 343 -20.69 10.87 -0.07
N SER A 344 -20.45 11.48 -1.24
CA SER A 344 -19.76 12.76 -1.34
C SER A 344 -20.45 13.86 -0.53
N GLY A 345 -19.62 14.69 0.09
CA GLY A 345 -20.06 15.78 0.95
C GLY A 345 -20.42 15.38 2.39
N ASP A 346 -20.20 14.11 2.78
CA ASP A 346 -20.49 13.59 4.14
C ASP A 346 -21.94 13.89 4.58
N PRO A 347 -22.93 13.35 3.85
CA PRO A 347 -24.34 13.62 4.12
C PRO A 347 -24.79 13.08 5.48
N ALA A 348 -25.97 13.49 5.94
CA ALA A 348 -26.66 12.72 6.97
C ALA A 348 -27.08 11.36 6.42
N PHE A 349 -27.22 10.33 7.27
CA PHE A 349 -27.66 9.01 6.77
C PHE A 349 -29.01 9.07 6.05
N ARG A 350 -29.95 9.87 6.57
CA ARG A 350 -31.25 10.09 5.92
C ARG A 350 -31.12 10.64 4.50
N GLU A 351 -30.19 11.57 4.29
CA GLU A 351 -29.91 12.14 2.97
C GLU A 351 -29.27 11.08 2.04
N LEU A 352 -28.34 10.27 2.56
CA LEU A 352 -27.78 9.14 1.80
C LEU A 352 -28.87 8.14 1.39
N LEU A 353 -29.77 7.77 2.32
CA LEU A 353 -30.88 6.86 2.04
C LEU A 353 -31.81 7.42 0.97
N ALA A 354 -32.09 8.72 0.98
CA ALA A 354 -32.86 9.39 -0.06
C ALA A 354 -32.16 9.31 -1.43
N ARG A 355 -30.85 9.60 -1.50
CA ARG A 355 -30.04 9.46 -2.73
C ARG A 355 -30.05 8.03 -3.26
N VAL A 356 -29.85 7.05 -2.38
CA VAL A 356 -29.86 5.63 -2.74
C VAL A 356 -31.25 5.22 -3.24
N ARG A 357 -32.31 5.64 -2.57
CA ARG A 357 -33.70 5.37 -2.99
C ARG A 357 -33.97 5.93 -4.39
N GLU A 358 -33.70 7.21 -4.61
CA GLU A 358 -33.91 7.88 -5.91
C GLU A 358 -33.10 7.22 -7.02
N GLY A 359 -31.80 7.00 -6.79
CA GLY A 359 -30.92 6.35 -7.76
C GLY A 359 -31.35 4.91 -8.07
N THR A 360 -31.72 4.14 -7.05
CA THR A 360 -32.15 2.75 -7.21
C THR A 360 -33.45 2.65 -8.03
N PHE A 361 -34.36 3.62 -7.94
CA PHE A 361 -35.56 3.65 -8.79
C PHE A 361 -35.21 3.81 -10.27
N GLU A 362 -34.33 4.76 -10.59
CA GLU A 362 -33.88 4.96 -11.96
C GLU A 362 -33.07 3.75 -12.48
N ASP A 363 -32.21 3.17 -11.63
CA ASP A 363 -31.42 1.98 -11.93
C ASP A 363 -32.34 0.78 -12.26
N TYR A 364 -33.43 0.58 -11.49
CA TYR A 364 -34.44 -0.44 -11.78
C TYR A 364 -35.28 -0.15 -13.03
N ALA A 365 -35.55 1.10 -13.36
CA ALA A 365 -36.26 1.46 -14.59
C ALA A 365 -35.44 1.13 -15.86
N ASN A 366 -34.12 0.95 -15.72
CA ASN A 366 -33.19 0.63 -16.80
C ASN A 366 -32.55 -0.77 -16.63
N GLN A 367 -33.25 -1.69 -15.96
CA GLN A 367 -32.70 -2.99 -15.55
C GLN A 367 -32.61 -4.05 -16.66
N ASP A 368 -33.19 -3.79 -17.83
CA ASP A 368 -33.24 -4.76 -18.94
C ASP A 368 -31.91 -4.88 -19.68
N LEU A 369 -31.02 -3.87 -19.57
CA LEU A 369 -29.68 -3.91 -20.13
C LEU A 369 -28.86 -5.01 -19.43
N PRO A 370 -28.39 -6.04 -20.16
CA PRO A 370 -27.53 -7.06 -19.57
C PRO A 370 -26.21 -6.47 -19.09
N PHE A 371 -25.75 -6.88 -17.91
CA PHE A 371 -24.51 -6.41 -17.30
C PHE A 371 -23.30 -6.50 -18.25
N GLU A 372 -23.19 -7.56 -19.04
CA GLU A 372 -22.06 -7.78 -19.95
C GLU A 372 -22.06 -6.80 -21.10
N ARG A 373 -23.25 -6.50 -21.64
CA ARG A 373 -23.41 -5.47 -22.66
C ARG A 373 -23.00 -4.12 -22.11
N LEU A 374 -23.33 -3.83 -20.85
CA LEU A 374 -22.90 -2.63 -20.18
C LEU A 374 -21.36 -2.56 -20.07
N VAL A 375 -20.69 -3.64 -19.65
CA VAL A 375 -19.22 -3.71 -19.56
C VAL A 375 -18.57 -3.52 -20.94
N GLU A 376 -19.10 -4.14 -21.99
CA GLU A 376 -18.65 -3.97 -23.38
C GLU A 376 -18.77 -2.50 -23.83
N GLU A 377 -19.93 -1.89 -23.59
CA GLU A 377 -20.24 -0.52 -23.99
C GLU A 377 -19.43 0.54 -23.24
N LEU A 378 -19.08 0.27 -21.97
CA LEU A 378 -18.20 1.11 -21.17
C LEU A 378 -16.71 0.94 -21.52
N ARG A 379 -16.35 -0.08 -22.30
CA ARG A 379 -14.97 -0.42 -22.68
C ARG A 379 -14.04 -0.55 -21.46
N ILE A 380 -14.53 -1.19 -20.41
CA ILE A 380 -13.77 -1.42 -19.18
C ILE A 380 -12.68 -2.45 -19.46
N GLU A 381 -11.46 -2.15 -19.00
CA GLU A 381 -10.34 -3.08 -19.11
C GLU A 381 -10.66 -4.37 -18.35
N ARG A 382 -10.51 -5.52 -19.02
CA ARG A 382 -10.78 -6.82 -18.41
C ARG A 382 -9.55 -7.25 -17.62
N SER A 383 -9.77 -7.77 -16.42
CA SER A 383 -8.74 -8.29 -15.52
C SER A 383 -9.07 -9.73 -15.14
N LEU A 384 -8.04 -10.58 -15.05
CA LEU A 384 -8.15 -11.92 -14.46
C LEU A 384 -8.08 -11.87 -12.92
N SER A 385 -7.75 -10.71 -12.35
CA SER A 385 -7.55 -10.52 -10.90
C SER A 385 -8.82 -10.07 -10.15
N TYR A 386 -9.81 -9.51 -10.84
CA TYR A 386 -11.01 -8.95 -10.24
C TYR A 386 -12.19 -8.81 -11.21
N ASN A 387 -13.40 -8.81 -10.66
CA ASN A 387 -14.64 -8.57 -11.39
C ASN A 387 -14.78 -7.07 -11.78
N PRO A 388 -15.23 -6.73 -13.01
CA PRO A 388 -15.39 -5.35 -13.45
C PRO A 388 -16.50 -4.61 -12.69
N LEU A 389 -16.37 -3.29 -12.56
CA LEU A 389 -17.31 -2.34 -11.95
C LEU A 389 -17.55 -2.47 -10.44
N TYR A 390 -17.59 -3.68 -9.89
CA TYR A 390 -17.82 -3.90 -8.47
C TYR A 390 -17.07 -5.12 -7.95
N GLN A 391 -16.61 -5.02 -6.71
CA GLN A 391 -15.92 -6.08 -5.97
C GLN A 391 -16.75 -6.58 -4.78
N VAL A 392 -17.78 -5.82 -4.40
CA VAL A 392 -18.70 -6.16 -3.31
C VAL A 392 -20.11 -6.35 -3.86
N MET A 393 -20.78 -7.41 -3.42
CA MET A 393 -22.19 -7.68 -3.75
C MET A 393 -23.07 -7.67 -2.52
N LEU A 394 -24.31 -7.18 -2.67
CA LEU A 394 -25.36 -7.26 -1.67
C LEU A 394 -26.55 -8.05 -2.24
N VAL A 395 -27.02 -9.05 -1.49
CA VAL A 395 -28.19 -9.86 -1.83
C VAL A 395 -29.15 -9.85 -0.64
N LEU A 396 -30.39 -9.40 -0.86
CA LEU A 396 -31.49 -9.59 0.09
C LEU A 396 -32.43 -10.67 -0.46
N GLN A 397 -32.43 -11.85 0.18
CA GLN A 397 -33.19 -13.00 -0.27
C GLN A 397 -34.57 -13.03 0.39
N ASN A 398 -35.57 -12.66 -0.40
CA ASN A 398 -36.99 -12.59 0.01
C ASN A 398 -37.88 -13.63 -0.71
N THR A 399 -37.28 -14.59 -1.42
CA THR A 399 -38.03 -15.61 -2.18
C THR A 399 -38.59 -16.70 -1.25
N PRO A 400 -39.91 -16.97 -1.27
CA PRO A 400 -40.51 -18.05 -0.50
C PRO A 400 -39.97 -19.41 -0.95
N MET A 401 -39.43 -20.20 -0.02
CA MET A 401 -39.31 -21.65 -0.19
C MET A 401 -40.74 -22.21 -0.20
N GLY A 402 -41.14 -22.95 -1.24
CA GLY A 402 -42.52 -23.46 -1.38
C GLY A 402 -43.01 -24.27 -0.17
N ASP A 403 -44.32 -24.55 -0.12
CA ASP A 403 -44.94 -25.31 0.96
C ASP A 403 -44.23 -26.66 1.21
N PRO A 404 -44.07 -27.10 2.47
CA PRO A 404 -43.42 -28.36 2.79
C PRO A 404 -44.10 -29.53 2.07
N LEU A 405 -43.31 -30.51 1.59
CA LEU A 405 -43.86 -31.71 0.95
C LEU A 405 -44.82 -32.41 1.93
N PRO A 406 -46.02 -32.86 1.50
CA PRO A 406 -46.96 -33.50 2.41
C PRO A 406 -46.35 -34.65 3.21
N GLY A 407 -46.45 -34.57 4.54
CA GLY A 407 -45.91 -35.57 5.46
C GLY A 407 -44.40 -35.46 5.73
N LEU A 408 -43.73 -34.42 5.22
CA LEU A 408 -42.30 -34.19 5.39
C LEU A 408 -42.01 -32.79 5.94
N SER A 409 -40.98 -32.67 6.77
CA SER A 409 -40.37 -31.37 7.10
C SER A 409 -39.17 -31.12 6.19
N ILE A 410 -39.12 -29.94 5.56
CA ILE A 410 -37.96 -29.51 4.76
C ILE A 410 -37.14 -28.52 5.59
N ARG A 411 -35.82 -28.71 5.61
CA ARG A 411 -34.88 -27.70 6.13
C ARG A 411 -33.74 -27.52 5.13
N PRO A 412 -33.29 -26.29 4.84
CA PRO A 412 -32.06 -26.10 4.08
C PRO A 412 -30.91 -26.85 4.77
N LEU A 413 -30.11 -27.57 3.99
CA LEU A 413 -28.87 -28.16 4.48
C LEU A 413 -27.76 -27.21 4.05
N ARG A 414 -27.16 -26.50 5.00
CA ARG A 414 -26.06 -25.59 4.71
C ARG A 414 -24.85 -26.40 4.31
N THR A 415 -24.39 -26.18 3.08
CA THR A 415 -23.10 -26.66 2.63
C THR A 415 -22.08 -25.54 2.84
N THR A 416 -20.94 -25.84 3.44
CA THR A 416 -19.81 -24.89 3.45
C THR A 416 -19.32 -24.74 2.02
N HIS A 417 -19.43 -23.54 1.46
CA HIS A 417 -18.86 -23.24 0.15
C HIS A 417 -17.42 -22.79 0.34
N ASP A 418 -16.48 -23.56 -0.21
CA ASP A 418 -15.05 -23.23 -0.23
C ASP A 418 -14.68 -22.29 -1.41
N THR A 419 -15.70 -21.61 -1.97
CA THR A 419 -15.59 -20.76 -3.15
C THR A 419 -16.13 -19.38 -2.89
N ALA A 420 -15.49 -18.36 -3.47
CA ALA A 420 -15.97 -16.98 -3.50
C ALA A 420 -15.88 -16.42 -4.92
N LYS A 421 -17.01 -15.97 -5.48
CA LYS A 421 -17.07 -15.42 -6.85
C LYS A 421 -16.56 -13.98 -6.95
N LEU A 422 -16.52 -13.28 -5.81
CA LEU A 422 -16.13 -11.89 -5.67
C LEU A 422 -15.18 -11.76 -4.47
N ASP A 423 -14.65 -10.57 -4.26
CA ASP A 423 -13.85 -10.30 -3.06
C ASP A 423 -14.69 -10.47 -1.79
N LEU A 424 -15.92 -9.94 -1.81
CA LEU A 424 -16.86 -9.98 -0.69
C LEU A 424 -18.32 -9.96 -1.18
N SER A 425 -19.16 -10.85 -0.66
CA SER A 425 -20.61 -10.86 -0.93
C SER A 425 -21.38 -10.94 0.38
N ALA A 426 -22.28 -10.00 0.63
CA ALA A 426 -23.24 -10.05 1.74
C ALA A 426 -24.57 -10.63 1.25
N THR A 427 -24.97 -11.77 1.81
CA THR A 427 -26.33 -12.31 1.65
C THR A 427 -27.11 -12.13 2.94
N MET A 428 -28.32 -11.60 2.85
CA MET A 428 -29.19 -11.34 4.00
C MET A 428 -30.58 -11.92 3.78
N VAL A 429 -31.21 -12.37 4.86
CA VAL A 429 -32.55 -12.98 4.87
C VAL A 429 -33.32 -12.43 6.07
N GLU A 430 -34.54 -11.93 5.84
CA GLU A 430 -35.43 -11.57 6.93
C GLU A 430 -36.05 -12.82 7.57
N THR A 431 -35.93 -12.93 8.89
CA THR A 431 -36.47 -14.06 9.66
C THR A 431 -37.28 -13.56 10.85
N ALA A 432 -38.05 -14.44 11.48
CA ALA A 432 -38.76 -14.12 12.72
C ALA A 432 -37.83 -13.71 13.88
N GLN A 433 -36.54 -14.04 13.81
CA GLN A 433 -35.53 -13.74 14.83
C GLN A 433 -34.74 -12.45 14.54
N GLY A 434 -34.98 -11.79 13.41
CA GLY A 434 -34.19 -10.67 12.90
C GLY A 434 -33.67 -10.92 11.49
N ILE A 435 -32.72 -10.10 11.04
CA ILE A 435 -32.06 -10.26 9.74
C ILE A 435 -30.87 -11.19 9.94
N PHE A 436 -30.95 -12.37 9.34
CA PHE A 436 -29.84 -13.31 9.27
C PHE A 436 -28.92 -12.90 8.11
N GLY A 437 -27.63 -12.74 8.37
CA GLY A 437 -26.64 -12.34 7.36
C GLY A 437 -25.54 -13.39 7.21
N GLY A 438 -24.96 -13.48 6.02
CA GLY A 438 -23.80 -14.29 5.71
C GLY A 438 -22.86 -13.54 4.76
N TRP A 439 -21.58 -13.50 5.12
CA TRP A 439 -20.51 -13.05 4.23
C TRP A 439 -19.94 -14.25 3.49
N GLU A 440 -19.79 -14.16 2.18
CA GLU A 440 -18.88 -14.98 1.39
C GLU A 440 -17.68 -14.11 1.02
N TYR A 441 -16.45 -14.59 1.23
CA TYR A 441 -15.23 -13.79 1.03
C TYR A 441 -14.10 -14.61 0.44
N SER A 442 -13.23 -13.97 -0.34
CA SER A 442 -12.03 -14.62 -0.88
C SER A 442 -10.96 -14.81 0.21
N THR A 443 -10.56 -16.05 0.45
CA THR A 443 -9.47 -16.37 1.40
C THR A 443 -8.09 -15.97 0.88
N GLU A 444 -7.98 -15.66 -0.41
CA GLU A 444 -6.77 -15.09 -1.00
C GLU A 444 -6.56 -13.63 -0.60
N LEU A 445 -7.61 -12.96 -0.13
CA LEU A 445 -7.60 -11.54 0.23
C LEU A 445 -7.80 -11.32 1.73
N PHE A 446 -8.70 -12.07 2.36
CA PHE A 446 -9.14 -11.82 3.74
C PHE A 446 -8.92 -13.02 4.65
N ASP A 447 -8.57 -12.71 5.90
CA ASP A 447 -8.65 -13.60 7.03
C ASP A 447 -10.05 -13.58 7.63
N ARG A 448 -10.45 -14.71 8.23
CA ARG A 448 -11.72 -14.83 8.95
C ARG A 448 -11.89 -13.74 9.99
N ASP A 449 -10.84 -13.44 10.75
CA ASP A 449 -10.89 -12.42 11.81
C ASP A 449 -11.15 -11.01 11.26
N THR A 450 -10.72 -10.72 10.03
CA THR A 450 -11.02 -9.45 9.35
C THR A 450 -12.50 -9.36 9.01
N ILE A 451 -13.11 -10.45 8.55
CA ILE A 451 -14.55 -10.51 8.25
C ILE A 451 -15.40 -10.45 9.52
N VAL A 452 -14.95 -11.06 10.62
CA VAL A 452 -15.58 -10.93 11.94
C VAL A 452 -15.61 -9.46 12.38
N ARG A 453 -14.47 -8.77 12.34
CA ARG A 453 -14.40 -7.34 12.67
C ARG A 453 -15.26 -6.48 11.74
N LEU A 454 -15.24 -6.76 10.44
CA LEU A 454 -16.08 -6.07 9.47
C LEU A 454 -17.57 -6.21 9.80
N THR A 455 -17.98 -7.39 10.24
CA THR A 455 -19.34 -7.67 10.69
C THR A 455 -19.69 -6.87 11.95
N ASP A 456 -18.80 -6.84 12.94
CA ASP A 456 -19.01 -6.08 14.18
C ASP A 456 -19.13 -4.57 13.89
N HIS A 457 -18.32 -4.04 12.98
CA HIS A 457 -18.41 -2.65 12.52
C HIS A 457 -19.71 -2.38 11.77
N PHE A 458 -20.15 -3.29 10.91
CA PHE A 458 -21.43 -3.17 10.21
C PHE A 458 -22.61 -3.13 11.19
N VAL A 459 -22.68 -4.05 12.15
CA VAL A 459 -23.76 -4.10 13.15
C VAL A 459 -23.73 -2.88 14.07
N THR A 460 -22.54 -2.41 14.45
CA THR A 460 -22.36 -1.16 15.23
C THR A 460 -22.86 0.05 14.46
N LEU A 461 -22.53 0.14 13.17
CA LEU A 461 -22.99 1.21 12.29
C LEU A 461 -24.51 1.19 12.13
N LEU A 462 -25.13 0.02 11.91
CA LEU A 462 -26.59 -0.11 11.84
C LEU A 462 -27.27 0.44 13.11
N ARG A 463 -26.71 0.15 14.28
CA ARG A 463 -27.20 0.68 15.57
C ARG A 463 -27.06 2.20 15.65
N ALA A 464 -25.90 2.74 15.29
CA ALA A 464 -25.67 4.18 15.29
C ALA A 464 -26.63 4.92 14.33
N ILE A 465 -26.91 4.33 13.17
CA ILE A 465 -27.84 4.87 12.17
C ILE A 465 -29.25 4.98 12.74
N VAL A 466 -29.79 3.91 13.33
CA VAL A 466 -31.18 3.92 13.84
C VAL A 466 -31.35 4.82 15.07
N GLU A 467 -30.28 5.03 15.84
CA GLU A 467 -30.26 5.95 17.00
C GLU A 467 -30.14 7.42 16.59
N GLY A 468 -29.48 7.73 15.47
CA GLY A 468 -29.22 9.11 15.04
C GLY A 468 -29.15 9.27 13.52
N PRO A 469 -30.26 9.08 12.79
CA PRO A 469 -30.26 9.10 11.32
C PRO A 469 -29.97 10.47 10.69
N ASP A 470 -30.09 11.54 11.48
CA ASP A 470 -29.81 12.92 11.07
C ASP A 470 -28.34 13.33 11.32
N ARG A 471 -27.53 12.43 11.89
CA ARG A 471 -26.07 12.64 12.03
C ARG A 471 -25.36 12.39 10.71
N ARG A 472 -24.24 13.08 10.52
CA ARG A 472 -23.38 12.88 9.36
C ARG A 472 -22.74 11.49 9.39
N LEU A 473 -22.48 10.91 8.23
CA LEU A 473 -21.88 9.57 8.13
C LEU A 473 -20.57 9.44 8.91
N SER A 474 -19.75 10.50 8.91
CA SER A 474 -18.51 10.56 9.68
C SER A 474 -18.70 10.55 11.21
N GLU A 475 -19.83 11.09 11.71
CA GLU A 475 -20.16 11.18 13.14
C GLU A 475 -20.81 9.90 13.68
N LEU A 476 -21.28 9.03 12.78
CA LEU A 476 -21.82 7.73 13.16
C LEU A 476 -20.71 6.83 13.68
N GLN A 477 -20.97 6.24 14.83
CA GLN A 477 -20.02 5.35 15.49
C GLN A 477 -19.84 4.07 14.66
N LEU A 478 -18.59 3.82 14.26
CA LEU A 478 -18.21 2.63 13.49
C LEU A 478 -17.50 1.58 14.37
N ILE A 479 -16.59 2.04 15.22
CA ILE A 479 -15.81 1.19 16.13
C ILE A 479 -16.45 1.11 17.51
N ALA A 480 -16.39 -0.07 18.13
CA ALA A 480 -16.89 -0.27 19.49
C ALA A 480 -16.00 0.45 20.52
N PRO A 481 -16.52 0.82 21.71
CA PRO A 481 -15.73 1.49 22.75
C PRO A 481 -14.46 0.74 23.16
N GLU A 482 -14.48 -0.59 23.13
CA GLU A 482 -13.37 -1.48 23.46
C GLU A 482 -12.23 -1.37 22.44
N GLU A 483 -12.55 -1.42 21.15
CA GLU A 483 -11.58 -1.23 20.07
C GLU A 483 -11.02 0.20 20.09
N ARG A 484 -11.89 1.22 20.26
CA ARG A 484 -11.46 2.61 20.39
C ARG A 484 -10.46 2.80 21.54
N THR A 485 -10.74 2.19 22.69
CA THR A 485 -9.83 2.19 23.86
C THR A 485 -8.53 1.46 23.54
N ARG A 486 -8.58 0.38 22.76
CA ARG A 486 -7.40 -0.36 22.34
C ARG A 486 -6.46 0.49 21.49
N VAL A 487 -6.97 1.06 20.39
CA VAL A 487 -6.17 1.82 19.42
C VAL A 487 -5.70 3.18 19.96
N LEU A 488 -6.47 3.83 20.85
CA LEU A 488 -6.08 5.15 21.38
C LEU A 488 -5.34 5.11 22.72
N ARG A 489 -5.55 4.07 23.54
CA ARG A 489 -4.99 4.02 24.90
C ARG A 489 -4.16 2.79 25.18
N THR A 490 -4.69 1.59 24.93
CA THR A 490 -4.01 0.34 25.35
C THR A 490 -2.69 0.15 24.61
N TRP A 491 -2.66 0.36 23.29
CA TRP A 491 -1.42 0.29 22.49
C TRP A 491 -0.54 1.55 22.59
N ASN A 492 -1.05 2.59 23.24
CA ASN A 492 -0.41 3.89 23.43
C ASN A 492 -0.12 4.20 24.90
N GLU A 493 -0.17 3.18 25.76
CA GLU A 493 0.06 3.34 27.18
C GLU A 493 1.53 3.73 27.40
N SER A 494 1.74 5.01 27.70
CA SER A 494 3.07 5.55 27.96
C SER A 494 3.47 5.22 29.39
N VAL A 495 4.70 4.74 29.54
CA VAL A 495 5.34 4.59 30.85
C VAL A 495 6.28 5.78 31.03
N GLU A 496 6.28 6.36 32.24
CA GLU A 496 7.08 7.54 32.59
C GLU A 496 8.53 7.43 32.11
N ASP A 497 9.01 8.48 31.45
CA ASP A 497 10.34 8.55 30.87
C ASP A 497 11.38 8.90 31.93
N VAL A 498 12.02 7.85 32.46
CA VAL A 498 13.08 7.97 33.46
C VAL A 498 14.40 8.47 32.86
N PHE A 499 14.52 8.59 31.53
CA PHE A 499 15.77 8.90 30.83
C PHE A 499 15.82 10.34 30.27
N ALA A 500 14.67 11.01 30.12
CA ALA A 500 14.59 12.37 29.55
C ALA A 500 15.23 13.49 30.39
N GLY A 501 15.56 13.22 31.66
CA GLY A 501 16.03 14.25 32.60
C GLY A 501 17.49 14.68 32.47
N VAL A 502 18.35 13.84 31.87
CA VAL A 502 19.81 14.06 31.83
C VAL A 502 20.30 14.16 30.38
N PRO A 503 20.89 15.29 29.93
CA PRO A 503 21.42 15.43 28.59
C PRO A 503 22.46 14.35 28.22
N VAL A 504 22.47 13.91 26.96
CA VAL A 504 23.37 12.84 26.48
C VAL A 504 24.85 13.09 26.72
N HIS A 505 25.30 14.34 26.73
CA HIS A 505 26.71 14.67 27.01
C HIS A 505 27.07 14.45 28.49
N GLU A 506 26.13 14.61 29.42
CA GLU A 506 26.34 14.29 30.84
C GLU A 506 26.27 12.78 31.08
N GLN A 507 25.37 12.08 30.38
CA GLN A 507 25.35 10.60 30.39
C GLN A 507 26.67 10.02 29.89
N PHE A 508 27.24 10.61 28.82
CA PHE A 508 28.57 10.26 28.33
C PHE A 508 29.67 10.52 29.38
N GLU A 509 29.65 11.64 30.10
CA GLU A 509 30.67 11.92 31.13
C GLU A 509 30.61 10.90 32.27
N ALA A 510 29.40 10.54 32.73
CA ALA A 510 29.24 9.48 33.72
C ALA A 510 29.82 8.14 33.23
N GLN A 511 29.61 7.82 31.96
CA GLN A 511 30.19 6.62 31.34
C GLN A 511 31.72 6.72 31.22
N ALA A 512 32.26 7.90 30.89
CA ALA A 512 33.69 8.13 30.78
C ALA A 512 34.42 8.02 32.12
N GLU A 513 33.79 8.46 33.21
CA GLU A 513 34.26 8.23 34.58
C GLU A 513 34.20 6.75 34.96
N HIS A 514 33.17 6.02 34.51
CA HIS A 514 33.00 4.61 34.82
C HIS A 514 33.98 3.70 34.07
N ARG A 515 34.33 4.02 32.81
CA ARG A 515 35.20 3.20 31.94
C ARG A 515 36.28 4.02 31.22
N PRO A 516 37.19 4.69 31.94
CA PRO A 516 38.12 5.66 31.35
C PRO A 516 39.04 5.06 30.28
N ASP A 517 39.51 3.82 30.48
CA ASP A 517 40.49 3.15 29.61
C ASP A 517 39.86 2.37 28.44
N ALA A 518 38.52 2.25 28.40
CA ALA A 518 37.84 1.58 27.29
C ALA A 518 37.91 2.43 26.02
N VAL A 519 38.00 1.80 24.84
CA VAL A 519 38.00 2.50 23.55
C VAL A 519 36.60 3.00 23.24
N ALA A 520 36.42 4.33 23.16
CA ALA A 520 35.16 4.97 22.82
C ALA A 520 34.96 5.09 21.30
N VAL A 521 36.00 5.53 20.58
CA VAL A 521 35.92 5.79 19.13
C VAL A 521 37.13 5.20 18.43
N SER A 522 36.92 4.59 17.26
CA SER A 522 38.02 4.12 16.41
C SER A 522 37.79 4.43 14.92
N HIS A 523 38.87 4.79 14.22
CA HIS A 523 38.87 5.08 12.80
C HIS A 523 40.27 4.86 12.19
N ARG A 524 40.40 4.07 11.11
CA ARG A 524 41.68 3.84 10.38
C ARG A 524 42.89 3.52 11.29
N GLY A 525 42.67 2.76 12.37
CA GLY A 525 43.70 2.39 13.35
C GLY A 525 43.92 3.41 14.47
N GLU A 526 43.42 4.65 14.36
CA GLU A 526 43.34 5.59 15.47
C GLU A 526 42.25 5.14 16.46
N ARG A 527 42.54 5.29 17.75
CA ARG A 527 41.63 4.92 18.85
C ARG A 527 41.67 6.01 19.90
N LEU A 528 40.51 6.46 20.34
CA LEU A 528 40.36 7.31 21.51
C LEU A 528 39.66 6.52 22.60
N THR A 529 40.26 6.52 23.78
CA THR A 529 39.59 6.04 24.99
C THR A 529 38.50 7.00 25.45
N TYR A 530 37.59 6.55 26.30
CA TYR A 530 36.57 7.41 26.91
C TYR A 530 37.19 8.60 27.64
N ALA A 531 38.28 8.40 28.40
CA ALA A 531 38.98 9.48 29.09
C ALA A 531 39.63 10.48 28.12
N GLU A 532 40.22 10.00 27.02
CA GLU A 532 40.81 10.87 25.99
C GLU A 532 39.75 11.67 25.24
N LEU A 533 38.63 11.03 24.88
CA LEU A 533 37.51 11.68 24.22
C LEU A 533 36.86 12.73 25.13
N SER A 534 36.65 12.41 26.41
CA SER A 534 36.14 13.35 27.40
C SER A 534 37.04 14.58 27.53
N ARG A 535 38.35 14.38 27.71
CA ARG A 535 39.33 15.49 27.80
C ARG A 535 39.35 16.35 26.54
N ARG A 536 39.46 15.75 25.35
CA ARG A 536 39.53 16.50 24.08
C ARG A 536 38.25 17.31 23.84
N SER A 537 37.09 16.71 24.09
CA SER A 537 35.79 17.42 23.97
C SER A 537 35.60 18.48 25.05
N GLY A 538 36.10 18.27 26.27
CA GLY A 538 36.07 19.25 27.36
C GLY A 538 36.91 20.50 27.05
N ARG A 539 38.11 20.32 26.48
CA ARG A 539 38.95 21.42 25.98
C ARG A 539 38.25 22.24 24.90
N LEU A 540 37.68 21.54 23.92
CA LEU A 540 36.93 22.20 22.85
C LEU A 540 35.71 22.94 23.42
N ALA A 541 35.00 22.36 24.38
CA ALA A 541 33.86 22.99 25.02
C ALA A 541 34.26 24.29 25.76
N SER A 542 35.34 24.26 26.54
CA SER A 542 35.89 25.45 27.20
C SER A 542 36.31 26.53 26.21
N PHE A 543 36.94 26.14 25.09
CA PHE A 543 37.35 27.05 24.03
C PHE A 543 36.16 27.69 23.30
N LEU A 544 35.09 26.93 23.06
CA LEU A 544 33.84 27.40 22.46
C LEU A 544 33.06 28.32 23.42
N ARG A 545 33.02 27.98 24.72
CA ARG A 545 32.37 28.80 25.75
C ARG A 545 33.01 30.18 25.86
N ALA A 546 34.34 30.27 25.76
CA ALA A 546 35.07 31.53 25.71
C ALA A 546 34.74 32.40 24.47
N ARG A 547 34.15 31.80 23.43
CA ARG A 547 33.70 32.47 22.19
C ARG A 547 32.21 32.75 22.16
N GLY A 548 31.52 32.55 23.27
CA GLY A 548 30.10 32.87 23.44
C GLY A 548 29.14 31.72 23.13
N VAL A 549 29.62 30.49 22.95
CA VAL A 549 28.73 29.32 22.84
C VAL A 549 28.10 29.00 24.19
N GLY A 550 26.77 28.92 24.23
CA GLY A 550 25.97 28.52 25.38
C GLY A 550 24.57 28.06 24.95
N PRO A 551 23.61 27.91 25.89
CA PRO A 551 22.25 27.48 25.58
C PRO A 551 21.63 28.25 24.40
N GLU A 552 20.93 27.53 23.50
CA GLU A 552 20.34 28.02 22.25
C GLU A 552 21.33 28.54 21.18
N THR A 553 22.64 28.54 21.44
CA THR A 553 23.65 28.93 20.45
C THR A 553 23.83 27.82 19.44
N ARG A 554 23.67 28.13 18.15
CA ARG A 554 23.81 27.16 17.06
C ARG A 554 25.23 27.18 16.51
N VAL A 555 25.87 26.01 16.51
CA VAL A 555 27.24 25.82 16.04
C VAL A 555 27.21 24.95 14.79
N GLY A 556 27.62 25.50 13.66
CA GLY A 556 27.75 24.76 12.40
C GLY A 556 28.93 23.79 12.49
N VAL A 557 28.73 22.53 12.13
CA VAL A 557 29.77 21.50 12.17
C VAL A 557 29.99 20.97 10.75
N CYS A 558 31.03 21.45 10.08
CA CYS A 558 31.43 21.05 8.74
C CYS A 558 32.79 20.36 8.78
N VAL A 559 32.80 19.04 9.00
CA VAL A 559 34.00 18.23 9.21
C VAL A 559 33.90 16.91 8.44
N GLU A 560 35.05 16.31 8.15
CA GLU A 560 35.08 14.94 7.62
C GLU A 560 34.99 13.90 8.75
N ARG A 561 34.50 12.71 8.39
CA ARG A 561 34.38 11.57 9.31
C ARG A 561 35.75 11.19 9.87
N SER A 562 35.92 11.45 11.16
CA SER A 562 37.17 11.29 11.93
C SER A 562 36.84 11.32 13.43
N PRO A 563 37.74 10.91 14.33
CA PRO A 563 37.51 11.07 15.77
C PRO A 563 37.24 12.52 16.19
N GLU A 564 37.82 13.50 15.48
CA GLU A 564 37.57 14.94 15.64
C GLU A 564 36.10 15.31 15.42
N MET A 565 35.36 14.57 14.57
CA MET A 565 33.93 14.78 14.38
C MET A 565 33.16 14.53 15.69
N ILE A 566 33.49 13.44 16.40
CA ILE A 566 32.83 13.11 17.67
C ILE A 566 33.27 14.09 18.78
N VAL A 567 34.54 14.50 18.78
CA VAL A 567 35.05 15.57 19.66
C VAL A 567 34.27 16.87 19.43
N ALA A 568 33.99 17.24 18.17
CA ALA A 568 33.24 18.43 17.83
C ALA A 568 31.79 18.38 18.33
N LEU A 569 31.06 17.29 18.09
CA LEU A 569 29.69 17.13 18.55
C LEU A 569 29.59 17.21 20.09
N LEU A 570 30.42 16.44 20.81
CA LEU A 570 30.47 16.48 22.27
C LEU A 570 30.90 17.86 22.79
N GLY A 571 31.90 18.48 22.16
CA GLY A 571 32.39 19.80 22.56
C GLY A 571 31.32 20.89 22.45
N VAL A 572 30.49 20.85 21.40
CA VAL A 572 29.35 21.75 21.23
C VAL A 572 28.31 21.54 22.32
N LEU A 573 27.89 20.29 22.57
CA LEU A 573 26.88 19.99 23.59
C LEU A 573 27.38 20.33 25.00
N LYS A 574 28.63 20.00 25.33
CA LYS A 574 29.26 20.34 26.62
C LYS A 574 29.41 21.85 26.82
N ALA A 575 29.65 22.61 25.75
CA ALA A 575 29.61 24.08 25.83
C ALA A 575 28.20 24.64 26.04
N GLY A 576 27.16 23.81 25.87
CA GLY A 576 25.74 24.16 25.95
C GLY A 576 25.11 24.57 24.63
N GLY A 577 25.84 24.49 23.51
CA GLY A 577 25.33 24.81 22.18
C GLY A 577 24.56 23.66 21.53
N ALA A 578 23.85 23.99 20.44
CA ALA A 578 23.21 23.04 19.55
C ALA A 578 24.03 22.87 18.28
N TYR A 579 24.33 21.65 17.86
CA TYR A 579 25.07 21.44 16.62
C TYR A 579 24.15 21.48 15.38
N VAL A 580 24.64 22.09 14.31
CA VAL A 580 24.03 22.12 12.97
C VAL A 580 24.99 21.39 12.02
N PRO A 581 24.73 20.13 11.68
CA PRO A 581 25.57 19.40 10.74
C PRO A 581 25.57 20.05 9.36
N LEU A 582 26.74 20.09 8.72
CA LEU A 582 26.94 20.62 7.38
C LEU A 582 27.80 19.64 6.57
N ASP A 583 27.24 19.09 5.49
CA ASP A 583 28.01 18.18 4.63
C ASP A 583 28.99 18.95 3.74
N PRO A 584 30.30 18.72 3.84
CA PRO A 584 31.27 19.39 2.97
C PRO A 584 31.10 19.06 1.48
N GLN A 585 30.35 18.00 1.13
CA GLN A 585 30.04 17.62 -0.25
C GLN A 585 28.84 18.37 -0.83
N TYR A 586 28.06 19.11 -0.03
CA TYR A 586 26.95 19.88 -0.54
C TYR A 586 27.41 21.08 -1.39
N PRO A 587 26.61 21.50 -2.38
CA PRO A 587 26.89 22.72 -3.13
C PRO A 587 27.04 23.93 -2.20
N ARG A 588 27.94 24.84 -2.56
CA ARG A 588 28.30 26.00 -1.74
C ARG A 588 27.09 26.87 -1.43
N GLU A 589 26.20 27.05 -2.39
CA GLU A 589 24.96 27.82 -2.28
C GLU A 589 24.02 27.19 -1.25
N ARG A 590 23.92 25.86 -1.23
CA ARG A 590 23.12 25.14 -0.23
C ARG A 590 23.73 25.28 1.17
N LEU A 591 25.04 25.15 1.30
CA LEU A 591 25.73 25.42 2.57
C LEU A 591 25.53 26.86 3.05
N ALA A 592 25.50 27.83 2.13
CA ALA A 592 25.21 29.24 2.46
C ALA A 592 23.82 29.41 3.01
N PHE A 593 22.82 28.84 2.32
CA PHE A 593 21.46 28.84 2.81
C PHE A 593 21.35 28.21 4.20
N LEU A 594 21.94 27.04 4.42
CA LEU A 594 21.87 26.36 5.72
C LEU A 594 22.51 27.20 6.84
N VAL A 595 23.68 27.79 6.60
CA VAL A 595 24.36 28.65 7.58
C VAL A 595 23.55 29.92 7.89
N GLU A 596 22.99 30.55 6.86
CA GLU A 596 22.18 31.77 6.99
C GLU A 596 20.84 31.49 7.70
N ASP A 597 20.07 30.52 7.23
CA ASP A 597 18.74 30.18 7.78
C ASP A 597 18.85 29.66 9.21
N SER A 598 19.89 28.89 9.52
CA SER A 598 20.13 28.43 10.89
C SER A 598 20.72 29.50 11.80
N GLY A 599 21.18 30.64 11.27
CA GLY A 599 21.82 31.69 12.06
C GLY A 599 23.00 31.16 12.88
N VAL A 600 23.87 30.37 12.24
CA VAL A 600 25.06 29.78 12.88
C VAL A 600 25.98 30.87 13.43
N ALA A 601 26.24 30.83 14.74
CA ALA A 601 27.09 31.81 15.41
C ALA A 601 28.58 31.45 15.31
N VAL A 602 28.89 30.15 15.39
CA VAL A 602 30.25 29.62 15.29
C VAL A 602 30.26 28.48 14.29
N LEU A 603 31.19 28.50 13.35
CA LEU A 603 31.40 27.42 12.38
C LEU A 603 32.67 26.65 12.74
N LEU A 604 32.51 25.39 13.13
CA LEU A 604 33.60 24.43 13.33
C LEU A 604 33.91 23.73 12.01
N THR A 605 35.15 23.84 11.56
CA THR A 605 35.60 23.18 10.33
C THR A 605 37.10 22.86 10.35
N GLN A 606 37.63 22.37 9.24
CA GLN A 606 39.06 22.17 8.99
C GLN A 606 39.52 23.16 7.91
N GLU A 607 40.77 23.63 7.96
CA GLU A 607 41.25 24.70 7.08
C GLU A 607 41.04 24.38 5.58
N ARG A 608 41.28 23.13 5.19
CA ARG A 608 41.12 22.66 3.81
C ARG A 608 39.67 22.64 3.30
N LEU A 609 38.68 22.56 4.20
CA LEU A 609 37.26 22.53 3.83
C LEU A 609 36.69 23.95 3.68
N PHE A 610 37.39 24.96 4.19
CA PHE A 610 36.92 26.34 4.21
C PHE A 610 36.62 26.91 2.82
N ALA A 611 37.37 26.50 1.80
CA ALA A 611 37.16 26.96 0.43
C ALA A 611 35.79 26.56 -0.15
N ALA A 612 35.21 25.44 0.32
CA ALA A 612 33.87 24.99 -0.08
C ALA A 612 32.76 25.72 0.68
N LEU A 613 33.10 26.40 1.78
CA LEU A 613 32.16 27.12 2.62
C LEU A 613 31.96 28.57 2.14
N PRO A 614 30.79 29.16 2.38
CA PRO A 614 30.53 30.57 2.11
C PRO A 614 31.22 31.40 3.19
N GLY A 615 32.48 31.79 2.94
CA GLY A 615 33.38 32.45 3.90
C GLY A 615 32.90 33.77 4.54
N SER A 616 31.65 34.20 4.36
CA SER A 616 31.07 35.43 4.91
C SER A 616 29.78 35.24 5.73
N ALA A 617 29.26 34.02 5.89
CA ALA A 617 27.92 33.79 6.47
C ALA A 617 27.89 33.49 7.98
N ALA A 618 28.98 32.98 8.58
CA ALA A 618 29.07 32.72 10.03
C ALA A 618 29.80 33.87 10.76
N ALA A 619 29.40 34.17 12.01
CA ALA A 619 30.00 35.26 12.78
C ALA A 619 31.45 34.96 13.24
N GLN A 620 31.77 33.69 13.52
CA GLN A 620 33.11 33.22 13.90
C GLN A 620 33.40 31.86 13.27
N VAL A 621 34.64 31.65 12.82
CA VAL A 621 35.11 30.36 12.29
C VAL A 621 36.20 29.82 13.20
N VAL A 622 36.11 28.55 13.56
CA VAL A 622 37.11 27.82 14.36
C VAL A 622 37.59 26.63 13.54
N PHE A 623 38.91 26.56 13.36
CA PHE A 623 39.59 25.51 12.62
C PHE A 623 40.12 24.46 13.58
N LEU A 624 39.56 23.25 13.57
CA LEU A 624 39.95 22.17 14.49
C LEU A 624 41.44 21.76 14.35
N ASP A 625 42.01 21.98 13.16
CA ASP A 625 43.41 21.76 12.82
C ASP A 625 44.28 23.00 13.07
N ALA A 626 43.92 24.15 12.50
CA ALA A 626 44.76 25.35 12.62
C ALA A 626 44.73 26.00 14.02
N ASP A 627 43.61 25.91 14.75
CA ASP A 627 43.50 26.42 16.13
C ASP A 627 43.88 25.36 17.19
N ARG A 628 44.45 24.21 16.78
CA ARG A 628 44.68 23.06 17.65
C ARG A 628 45.49 23.39 18.90
N GLU A 629 46.56 24.17 18.79
CA GLU A 629 47.37 24.58 19.95
C GLU A 629 46.56 25.38 20.98
N ALA A 630 45.69 26.28 20.51
CA ALA A 630 44.86 27.11 21.38
C ALA A 630 43.71 26.31 22.02
N ILE A 631 43.15 25.35 21.29
CA ILE A 631 42.18 24.38 21.82
C ILE A 631 42.85 23.49 22.88
N ASP A 632 44.04 22.95 22.59
CA ASP A 632 44.76 22.06 23.50
C ASP A 632 45.26 22.76 24.78
N ALA A 633 45.43 24.08 24.75
CA ALA A 633 45.76 24.90 25.91
C ALA A 633 44.54 25.26 26.79
N ALA A 634 43.32 25.01 26.32
CA ALA A 634 42.11 25.24 27.10
C ALA A 634 42.00 24.21 28.27
N PRO A 635 41.25 24.52 29.34
CA PRO A 635 41.04 23.59 30.44
C PRO A 635 40.43 22.26 29.98
N ASP A 636 40.97 21.16 30.52
CA ASP A 636 40.51 19.79 30.27
C ASP A 636 39.10 19.52 30.80
N THR A 637 38.71 20.22 31.87
CA THR A 637 37.38 20.12 32.48
C THR A 637 36.37 20.91 31.65
N ALA A 638 35.27 20.26 31.25
CA ALA A 638 34.17 20.94 30.56
C ALA A 638 33.53 22.01 31.46
N PRO A 639 33.07 23.14 30.90
CA PRO A 639 32.32 24.14 31.64
C PRO A 639 30.93 23.61 32.01
N GLU A 640 30.29 24.22 33.01
CA GLU A 640 28.85 23.99 33.26
C GLU A 640 28.04 24.42 32.03
N SER A 641 27.42 23.45 31.35
CA SER A 641 26.70 23.68 30.08
C SER A 641 25.56 24.68 30.26
N GLY A 642 24.82 24.56 31.38
CA GLY A 642 23.67 25.42 31.70
C GLY A 642 22.44 25.13 30.84
N VAL A 643 22.41 23.99 30.14
CA VAL A 643 21.28 23.61 29.29
C VAL A 643 20.11 23.10 30.13
N LEU A 644 18.91 23.44 29.71
CA LEU A 644 17.66 22.88 30.20
C LEU A 644 17.16 21.81 29.22
N PRO A 645 16.28 20.89 29.66
CA PRO A 645 15.79 19.81 28.81
C PRO A 645 15.13 20.27 27.50
N ASP A 646 14.48 21.44 27.49
CA ASP A 646 13.84 22.02 26.29
C ASP A 646 14.79 22.82 25.38
N ASN A 647 16.05 23.01 25.78
CA ASN A 647 17.02 23.66 24.89
C ASN A 647 17.36 22.77 23.70
N ALA A 648 17.63 23.39 22.57
CA ALA A 648 18.03 22.68 21.35
C ALA A 648 19.33 21.88 21.58
N ALA A 649 19.32 20.60 21.22
CA ALA A 649 20.53 19.75 21.17
C ALA A 649 21.12 19.76 19.76
N TYR A 650 20.28 19.64 18.74
CA TYR A 650 20.70 19.73 17.35
C TYR A 650 19.60 20.22 16.42
N LEU A 651 20.03 20.64 15.22
CA LEU A 651 19.15 20.96 14.11
C LEU A 651 19.56 20.16 12.88
N VAL A 652 18.64 19.37 12.35
CA VAL A 652 18.82 18.65 11.07
C VAL A 652 17.85 19.26 10.06
N TYR A 653 18.37 19.56 8.87
CA TYR A 653 17.56 20.10 7.77
C TYR A 653 16.97 18.98 6.92
N THR A 654 15.66 19.06 6.72
CA THR A 654 14.92 18.19 5.80
C THR A 654 14.48 18.98 4.57
N SER A 655 14.24 18.29 3.45
CA SER A 655 13.58 18.88 2.27
C SER A 655 12.20 19.45 2.65
N GLY A 656 11.79 20.53 2.00
CA GLY A 656 10.54 21.24 2.31
C GLY A 656 9.58 21.25 1.12
N SER A 657 8.29 21.03 1.38
CA SER A 657 7.24 21.03 0.35
C SER A 657 7.08 22.38 -0.37
N THR A 658 7.53 23.48 0.25
CA THR A 658 7.58 24.82 -0.35
C THR A 658 8.83 25.05 -1.21
N GLY A 659 9.65 24.02 -1.41
CA GLY A 659 10.89 24.05 -2.17
C GLY A 659 12.10 24.67 -1.47
N ARG A 660 12.03 24.90 -0.15
CA ARG A 660 13.19 25.33 0.65
C ARG A 660 13.40 24.37 1.83
N PRO A 661 14.64 23.97 2.14
CA PRO A 661 14.90 23.10 3.29
C PRO A 661 14.45 23.75 4.60
N LYS A 662 13.98 22.93 5.54
CA LYS A 662 13.46 23.35 6.86
C LYS A 662 14.27 22.69 7.97
N GLY A 663 14.74 23.48 8.93
CA GLY A 663 15.51 22.98 10.08
C GLY A 663 14.58 22.44 11.16
N VAL A 664 14.65 21.14 11.46
CA VAL A 664 13.93 20.52 12.57
C VAL A 664 14.74 20.71 13.84
N VAL A 665 14.13 21.30 14.87
CA VAL A 665 14.81 21.57 16.14
C VAL A 665 14.51 20.49 17.17
N VAL A 666 15.52 19.69 17.50
CA VAL A 666 15.39 18.59 18.46
C VAL A 666 15.93 19.02 19.83
N PRO A 667 15.10 19.00 20.89
CA PRO A 667 15.52 19.39 22.23
C PRO A 667 16.31 18.28 22.93
N HIS A 668 17.10 18.66 23.94
CA HIS A 668 17.87 17.71 24.76
C HIS A 668 17.03 16.58 25.35
N ARG A 669 15.83 16.88 25.87
CA ARG A 669 14.92 15.87 26.45
C ARG A 669 14.52 14.78 25.45
N ALA A 670 14.31 15.16 24.18
CA ALA A 670 13.87 14.23 23.15
C ALA A 670 15.03 13.33 22.73
N LEU A 671 16.22 13.92 22.54
CA LEU A 671 17.42 13.15 22.23
C LEU A 671 17.82 12.22 23.38
N ALA A 672 17.79 12.70 24.63
CA ALA A 672 18.14 11.89 25.80
C ALA A 672 17.14 10.74 26.03
N GLY A 673 15.84 11.03 25.95
CA GLY A 673 14.79 10.02 26.04
C GLY A 673 14.94 8.94 24.96
N PHE A 674 15.05 9.34 23.69
CA PHE A 674 15.31 8.43 22.58
C PHE A 674 16.56 7.58 22.82
N THR A 675 17.67 8.19 23.25
CA THR A 675 18.95 7.49 23.47
C THR A 675 18.81 6.37 24.50
N GLY A 676 18.15 6.64 25.63
CA GLY A 676 17.89 5.63 26.67
C GLY A 676 17.01 4.48 26.17
N ILE A 677 15.93 4.82 25.45
CA ILE A 677 15.02 3.84 24.86
C ILE A 677 15.72 2.97 23.81
N ALA A 678 16.54 3.57 22.94
CA ALA A 678 17.32 2.86 21.94
C ALA A 678 18.32 1.90 22.58
N CYS A 679 19.02 2.31 23.66
CA CYS A 679 19.90 1.41 24.42
C CYS A 679 19.17 0.16 24.91
N GLU A 680 17.96 0.33 25.47
CA GLU A 680 17.13 -0.78 25.95
C GLU A 680 16.61 -1.65 24.79
N ALA A 681 16.02 -1.04 23.76
CA ALA A 681 15.39 -1.72 22.64
C ALA A 681 16.38 -2.54 21.79
N TYR A 682 17.60 -2.03 21.63
CA TYR A 682 18.68 -2.68 20.87
C TYR A 682 19.57 -3.56 21.75
N GLY A 683 19.53 -3.34 23.07
CA GLY A 683 20.41 -3.98 24.04
C GLY A 683 21.88 -3.66 23.78
N VAL A 684 22.20 -2.42 23.41
CA VAL A 684 23.59 -1.98 23.18
C VAL A 684 24.29 -1.81 24.53
N GLY A 685 25.50 -2.36 24.66
CA GLY A 685 26.27 -2.32 25.90
C GLY A 685 27.79 -2.25 25.70
N PRO A 686 28.56 -2.33 26.80
CA PRO A 686 30.02 -2.11 26.77
C PRO A 686 30.84 -3.07 25.91
N ASP A 687 30.29 -4.24 25.59
CA ASP A 687 30.93 -5.25 24.76
C ASP A 687 30.66 -5.06 23.26
N ASP A 688 29.85 -4.08 22.89
CA ASP A 688 29.48 -3.81 21.51
C ASP A 688 30.47 -2.91 20.77
N ALA A 689 30.52 -3.13 19.45
CA ALA A 689 31.12 -2.22 18.49
C ALA A 689 30.05 -1.81 17.47
N VAL A 690 29.60 -0.57 17.57
CA VAL A 690 28.55 0.01 16.71
C VAL A 690 29.21 0.72 15.53
N LEU A 691 28.82 0.37 14.31
CA LEU A 691 29.29 1.09 13.12
C LEU A 691 28.55 2.42 12.98
N GLN A 692 29.30 3.53 12.89
CA GLN A 692 28.77 4.83 12.49
C GLN A 692 28.74 4.88 10.95
N PHE A 693 27.57 4.63 10.36
CA PHE A 693 27.37 4.52 8.92
C PHE A 693 26.85 5.83 8.31
N ALA A 694 25.80 6.41 8.89
CA ALA A 694 25.11 7.57 8.36
C ALA A 694 26.01 8.81 8.21
N SER A 695 25.58 9.78 7.40
CA SER A 695 26.15 11.14 7.50
C SER A 695 25.55 11.83 8.71
N ILE A 696 26.31 12.67 9.41
CA ILE A 696 25.81 13.45 10.55
C ILE A 696 24.72 14.45 10.16
N ASN A 697 24.52 14.67 8.86
CA ASN A 697 23.42 15.44 8.30
C ASN A 697 22.07 14.71 8.34
N PHE A 698 22.05 13.45 8.74
CA PHE A 698 20.85 12.67 9.00
C PHE A 698 20.76 12.34 10.48
N ASP A 699 19.55 12.40 10.99
CA ASP A 699 19.20 12.04 12.36
C ASP A 699 19.48 10.57 12.69
N ALA A 700 19.50 9.66 11.70
CA ALA A 700 20.01 8.29 11.87
C ALA A 700 21.42 8.23 12.48
N SER A 701 22.29 9.21 12.24
CA SER A 701 23.59 9.27 12.92
C SER A 701 23.49 9.41 14.44
N ALA A 702 22.39 10.00 14.95
CA ALA A 702 22.13 10.11 16.38
C ALA A 702 21.77 8.75 17.00
N GLU A 703 21.11 7.85 16.25
CA GLU A 703 20.84 6.46 16.63
C GLU A 703 22.12 5.63 16.77
N GLU A 704 23.11 5.90 15.92
CA GLU A 704 24.41 5.23 15.96
C GLU A 704 25.31 5.77 17.08
N ILE A 705 25.40 7.10 17.20
CA ILE A 705 26.41 7.77 18.03
C ILE A 705 26.04 7.72 19.51
N TRP A 706 24.84 8.19 19.88
CA TRP A 706 24.54 8.45 21.28
C TRP A 706 24.32 7.15 22.07
N PRO A 707 23.51 6.18 21.60
CA PRO A 707 23.37 4.90 22.29
C PRO A 707 24.70 4.17 22.49
N ALA A 708 25.60 4.22 21.49
CA ALA A 708 26.92 3.61 21.62
C ALA A 708 27.75 4.27 22.74
N LEU A 709 27.82 5.60 22.76
CA LEU A 709 28.66 6.34 23.70
C LEU A 709 28.10 6.34 25.13
N VAL A 710 26.77 6.37 25.33
CA VAL A 710 26.20 6.36 26.69
C VAL A 710 26.19 4.97 27.32
N SER A 711 26.16 3.91 26.51
CA SER A 711 26.17 2.52 26.99
C SER A 711 27.56 1.95 27.24
N GLY A 712 28.62 2.69 26.89
CA GLY A 712 30.01 2.26 27.04
C GLY A 712 30.56 1.45 25.87
N ALA A 713 29.80 1.33 24.78
CA ALA A 713 30.23 0.64 23.57
C ALA A 713 31.34 1.39 22.84
N ARG A 714 31.96 0.73 21.86
CA ARG A 714 32.90 1.35 20.93
C ARG A 714 32.19 1.80 19.66
N LEU A 715 32.29 3.08 19.32
CA LEU A 715 31.83 3.62 18.05
C LEU A 715 32.92 3.47 16.97
N VAL A 716 32.60 2.77 15.87
CA VAL A 716 33.53 2.49 14.77
C VAL A 716 33.15 3.36 13.57
N LEU A 717 34.01 4.29 13.17
CA LEU A 717 33.71 5.20 12.07
C LEU A 717 34.04 4.54 10.72
N ARG A 718 33.04 4.38 9.85
CA ARG A 718 33.24 3.79 8.52
C ARG A 718 34.24 4.57 7.67
N THR A 719 34.77 3.93 6.64
CA THR A 719 35.50 4.64 5.57
C THR A 719 34.72 4.57 4.26
N GLU A 720 35.09 5.39 3.27
CA GLU A 720 34.43 5.36 1.96
C GLU A 720 34.77 4.07 1.19
N GLU A 721 35.98 3.51 1.40
CA GLU A 721 36.40 2.26 0.77
C GLU A 721 35.54 1.05 1.20
N MET A 722 34.90 1.12 2.37
CA MET A 722 33.97 0.07 2.82
C MET A 722 32.75 -0.06 1.92
N LEU A 723 32.32 1.03 1.26
CA LEU A 723 31.11 1.04 0.44
C LEU A 723 31.35 0.54 -1.00
N ASP A 724 32.57 0.11 -1.30
CA ASP A 724 32.94 -0.27 -2.65
C ASP A 724 32.34 -1.61 -3.13
N SER A 725 31.95 -2.50 -2.22
CA SER A 725 31.20 -3.73 -2.46
C SER A 725 30.71 -4.32 -1.14
N ALA A 726 29.69 -5.17 -1.15
CA ALA A 726 29.24 -5.84 0.07
C ALA A 726 30.34 -6.70 0.71
N ALA A 727 31.19 -7.34 -0.09
CA ALA A 727 32.31 -8.13 0.40
C ALA A 727 33.37 -7.25 1.11
N ALA A 728 33.67 -6.07 0.56
CA ALA A 728 34.57 -5.11 1.21
C ALA A 728 33.97 -4.58 2.51
N PHE A 729 32.67 -4.25 2.50
CA PHE A 729 31.93 -3.79 3.66
C PHE A 729 31.95 -4.81 4.81
N LEU A 730 31.54 -6.06 4.54
CA LEU A 730 31.48 -7.12 5.54
C LEU A 730 32.87 -7.59 5.96
N GLY A 731 33.86 -7.54 5.05
CA GLY A 731 35.27 -7.79 5.35
C GLY A 731 35.82 -6.82 6.39
N ALA A 732 35.61 -5.51 6.20
CA ALA A 732 36.01 -4.49 7.16
C ALA A 732 35.24 -4.61 8.48
N CYS A 733 33.92 -4.90 8.43
CA CYS A 733 33.14 -5.16 9.64
C CYS A 733 33.70 -6.33 10.46
N ARG A 734 34.17 -7.40 9.80
CA ARG A 734 34.81 -8.55 10.45
C ARG A 734 36.16 -8.17 11.05
N GLU A 735 37.01 -7.48 10.30
CA GLU A 735 38.33 -7.03 10.77
C GLU A 735 38.21 -6.12 12.00
N TRP A 736 37.22 -5.24 12.00
CA TRP A 736 37.02 -4.28 13.09
C TRP A 736 36.15 -4.82 14.21
N GLY A 737 35.61 -6.04 14.08
CA GLY A 737 34.80 -6.70 15.10
C GLY A 737 33.49 -5.97 15.37
N VAL A 738 32.82 -5.48 14.33
CA VAL A 738 31.51 -4.81 14.43
C VAL A 738 30.44 -5.80 14.89
N THR A 739 29.68 -5.43 15.92
CA THR A 739 28.60 -6.25 16.52
C THR A 739 27.21 -5.72 16.19
N VAL A 740 27.08 -4.42 15.91
CA VAL A 740 25.82 -3.75 15.59
C VAL A 740 25.98 -2.92 14.31
N LEU A 741 25.07 -3.14 13.38
CA LEU A 741 24.92 -2.35 12.16
C LEU A 741 23.59 -1.62 12.18
N ASP A 742 23.60 -0.34 11.81
CA ASP A 742 22.42 0.44 11.46
C ASP A 742 22.58 0.88 10.00
N LEU A 743 21.65 0.48 9.15
CA LEU A 743 21.76 0.59 7.71
C LEU A 743 20.49 1.19 7.10
N PRO A 744 20.63 2.08 6.09
CA PRO A 744 19.52 2.38 5.22
C PRO A 744 18.95 1.09 4.61
N THR A 745 17.62 0.95 4.63
CA THR A 745 16.96 -0.26 4.14
C THR A 745 17.37 -0.62 2.70
N ALA A 746 17.60 0.36 1.82
CA ALA A 746 18.11 0.12 0.48
C ALA A 746 19.48 -0.58 0.47
N TYR A 747 20.42 -0.16 1.33
CA TYR A 747 21.73 -0.82 1.43
C TYR A 747 21.59 -2.26 1.96
N TRP A 748 20.68 -2.48 2.90
CA TRP A 748 20.37 -3.83 3.36
C TRP A 748 19.73 -4.71 2.27
N HIS A 749 18.89 -4.18 1.39
CA HIS A 749 18.34 -4.94 0.25
C HIS A 749 19.45 -5.50 -0.64
N GLU A 750 20.50 -4.72 -0.87
CA GLU A 750 21.66 -5.12 -1.66
C GLU A 750 22.41 -6.26 -0.98
N LEU A 751 22.67 -6.13 0.33
CA LEU A 751 23.30 -7.18 1.13
C LEU A 751 22.47 -8.48 1.13
N ALA A 752 21.16 -8.38 1.32
CA ALA A 752 20.24 -9.52 1.30
C ALA A 752 20.24 -10.19 -0.08
N SER A 753 20.23 -9.41 -1.16
CA SER A 753 20.29 -9.93 -2.53
C SER A 753 21.60 -10.67 -2.82
N GLU A 754 22.74 -10.15 -2.37
CA GLU A 754 24.04 -10.81 -2.57
C GLU A 754 24.16 -12.08 -1.72
N ALA A 755 23.58 -12.08 -0.51
CA ALA A 755 23.55 -13.23 0.37
C ALA A 755 22.78 -14.41 -0.23
N ALA A 756 21.63 -14.16 -0.87
CA ALA A 756 20.86 -15.19 -1.56
C ALA A 756 21.65 -15.89 -2.68
N GLY A 757 22.60 -15.19 -3.30
CA GLY A 757 23.52 -15.76 -4.30
C GLY A 757 24.72 -16.52 -3.73
N GLY A 758 24.83 -16.64 -2.39
CA GLY A 758 26.00 -17.20 -1.70
C GLY A 758 27.25 -16.31 -1.78
N GLY A 759 27.08 -15.04 -2.14
CA GLY A 759 28.19 -14.13 -2.45
C GLY A 759 28.87 -13.51 -1.23
N VAL A 760 28.26 -13.60 -0.03
CA VAL A 760 28.72 -12.91 1.18
C VAL A 760 28.44 -13.71 2.46
N GLU A 761 29.33 -13.54 3.44
CA GLU A 761 29.16 -14.08 4.80
C GLU A 761 29.19 -12.94 5.82
N LEU A 762 28.29 -13.01 6.81
CA LEU A 762 28.26 -12.04 7.91
C LEU A 762 29.45 -12.22 8.87
N PRO A 763 29.95 -11.14 9.48
CA PRO A 763 30.90 -11.21 10.58
C PRO A 763 30.42 -12.12 11.73
N GLU A 764 31.33 -12.86 12.36
CA GLU A 764 31.02 -13.75 13.50
C GLU A 764 30.48 -12.99 14.71
N ALA A 765 31.00 -11.79 14.95
CA ALA A 765 30.60 -10.94 16.07
C ALA A 765 29.28 -10.19 15.84
N LEU A 766 28.76 -10.16 14.60
CA LEU A 766 27.55 -9.41 14.27
C LEU A 766 26.34 -10.08 14.93
N ARG A 767 25.65 -9.34 15.80
CA ARG A 767 24.46 -9.81 16.54
C ARG A 767 23.18 -9.06 16.19
N LEU A 768 23.29 -7.83 15.71
CA LEU A 768 22.16 -6.95 15.44
C LEU A 768 22.36 -6.18 14.14
N VAL A 769 21.32 -6.19 13.30
CA VAL A 769 21.18 -5.32 12.14
C VAL A 769 19.88 -4.54 12.31
N ILE A 770 20.00 -3.22 12.31
CA ILE A 770 18.91 -2.25 12.31
C ILE A 770 18.77 -1.77 10.87
N ILE A 771 17.54 -1.76 10.36
CA ILE A 771 17.20 -1.17 9.07
C ILE A 771 16.13 -0.12 9.26
N GLY A 772 16.23 0.96 8.51
CA GLY A 772 15.27 2.04 8.60
C GLY A 772 15.38 3.00 7.43
N GLY A 773 14.53 4.03 7.47
CA GLY A 773 14.54 5.08 6.47
C GLY A 773 13.72 4.74 5.22
N GLU A 774 13.50 3.49 4.81
CA GLU A 774 12.65 3.13 3.64
C GLU A 774 11.80 1.88 3.89
N ARG A 775 10.86 1.61 2.97
CA ARG A 775 10.03 0.40 2.99
C ARG A 775 10.90 -0.84 2.78
N ALA A 776 10.87 -1.77 3.74
CA ALA A 776 11.48 -3.08 3.58
C ALA A 776 10.62 -3.99 2.69
N LEU A 777 11.28 -4.75 1.81
CA LEU A 777 10.62 -5.63 0.84
C LEU A 777 10.46 -7.05 1.39
N PRO A 778 9.28 -7.67 1.30
CA PRO A 778 9.06 -9.05 1.74
C PRO A 778 9.99 -10.06 1.08
N GLU A 779 10.33 -9.90 -0.21
CA GLU A 779 11.31 -10.76 -0.89
C GLU A 779 12.72 -10.65 -0.28
N ARG A 780 13.17 -9.45 0.08
CA ARG A 780 14.50 -9.26 0.69
C ARG A 780 14.57 -9.80 2.10
N LEU A 781 13.46 -9.74 2.84
CA LEU A 781 13.35 -10.40 4.14
C LEU A 781 13.44 -11.92 4.01
N ARG A 782 12.80 -12.51 2.98
CA ARG A 782 12.93 -13.94 2.68
C ARG A 782 14.37 -14.31 2.30
N ASP A 783 15.00 -13.55 1.42
CA ASP A 783 16.41 -13.74 1.03
C ASP A 783 17.33 -13.74 2.27
N TRP A 784 17.16 -12.75 3.15
CA TRP A 784 17.93 -12.63 4.38
C TRP A 784 17.72 -13.82 5.33
N ARG A 785 16.46 -14.23 5.54
CA ARG A 785 16.12 -15.38 6.39
C ARG A 785 16.67 -16.69 5.82
N ALA A 786 16.58 -16.88 4.50
CA ALA A 786 17.12 -18.06 3.85
C ALA A 786 18.65 -18.15 3.98
N ALA A 787 19.35 -17.01 3.88
CA ALA A 787 20.80 -16.96 3.96
C ALA A 787 21.34 -17.06 5.40
N PHE A 788 20.69 -16.42 6.37
CA PHE A 788 21.24 -16.23 7.72
C PHE A 788 20.38 -16.77 8.86
N GLY A 789 19.13 -17.17 8.59
CA GLY A 789 18.17 -17.59 9.61
C GLY A 789 18.04 -16.57 10.74
N ASP A 790 17.94 -17.06 11.98
CA ASP A 790 17.88 -16.23 13.18
C ASP A 790 19.25 -15.93 13.80
N ARG A 791 20.35 -16.16 13.06
CA ARG A 791 21.71 -15.92 13.58
C ARG A 791 21.91 -14.48 14.05
N VAL A 792 21.32 -13.53 13.33
CA VAL A 792 21.45 -12.10 13.60
C VAL A 792 20.06 -11.53 13.78
N ARG A 793 19.85 -10.80 14.89
CA ARG A 793 18.59 -10.08 15.11
C ARG A 793 18.46 -8.99 14.06
N LEU A 794 17.38 -9.03 13.28
CA LEU A 794 17.03 -7.99 12.31
C LEU A 794 15.85 -7.18 12.87
N VAL A 795 16.01 -5.87 12.98
CA VAL A 795 14.94 -4.97 13.40
C VAL A 795 14.67 -3.93 12.33
N ASN A 796 13.40 -3.64 12.07
CA ASN A 796 12.96 -2.58 11.17
C ASN A 796 12.45 -1.41 12.01
N THR A 797 13.03 -0.24 11.83
CA THR A 797 12.73 0.99 12.56
C THR A 797 12.05 2.00 11.64
N TYR A 798 11.16 2.79 12.22
CA TYR A 798 10.51 3.87 11.52
C TYR A 798 10.40 5.09 12.44
N GLY A 799 10.76 6.24 11.91
CA GLY A 799 10.51 7.53 12.54
C GLY A 799 10.86 8.67 11.58
N PRO A 800 10.08 9.77 11.60
CA PRO A 800 10.48 11.02 10.98
C PRO A 800 11.39 11.82 11.93
N THR A 801 12.19 12.73 11.35
CA THR A 801 13.06 13.65 12.11
C THR A 801 12.31 14.48 13.14
N GLU A 802 11.07 14.84 12.83
CA GLU A 802 10.18 15.61 13.71
C GLU A 802 9.68 14.82 14.95
N ALA A 803 9.87 13.51 14.98
CA ALA A 803 9.60 12.65 16.13
C ALA A 803 10.89 12.05 16.74
N THR A 804 12.05 12.64 16.43
CA THR A 804 13.37 12.25 16.93
C THR A 804 13.76 10.82 16.56
N VAL A 805 14.26 10.68 15.33
CA VAL A 805 14.94 9.49 14.81
C VAL A 805 14.03 8.27 14.62
N VAL A 806 13.63 7.58 15.70
CA VAL A 806 12.78 6.38 15.65
C VAL A 806 11.58 6.56 16.58
N ALA A 807 10.41 6.21 16.05
CA ALA A 807 9.14 6.23 16.78
C ALA A 807 8.57 4.81 16.96
N THR A 808 8.79 3.91 16.00
CA THR A 808 8.28 2.53 16.03
C THR A 808 9.36 1.52 15.66
N LEU A 809 9.22 0.30 16.17
CA LEU A 809 10.17 -0.79 15.96
C LEU A 809 9.44 -2.11 15.73
N ALA A 810 9.83 -2.85 14.69
CA ALA A 810 9.46 -4.24 14.45
C ALA A 810 10.69 -5.15 14.63
N ASP A 811 10.56 -6.20 15.43
CA ASP A 811 11.55 -7.28 15.47
C ASP A 811 11.19 -8.31 14.38
N LEU A 812 12.07 -8.47 13.39
CA LEU A 812 11.81 -9.29 12.21
C LEU A 812 12.36 -10.72 12.33
N ARG A 813 12.81 -11.14 13.52
CA ARG A 813 13.10 -12.57 13.82
C ARG A 813 11.88 -13.42 13.47
N ALA A 814 12.12 -14.66 13.04
CA ALA A 814 11.03 -15.55 12.61
C ALA A 814 9.92 -15.59 13.68
N PRO A 815 8.65 -15.28 13.35
CA PRO A 815 7.56 -15.70 14.22
C PRO A 815 7.65 -17.22 14.34
N GLY A 816 7.44 -17.76 15.53
CA GLY A 816 7.41 -19.20 15.77
C GLY A 816 6.24 -19.95 15.11
N ASP A 817 5.67 -19.41 14.04
CA ASP A 817 4.39 -19.82 13.45
C ASP A 817 4.53 -20.05 11.93
N GLU A 818 5.59 -20.73 11.48
CA GLU A 818 5.61 -21.36 10.15
C GLU A 818 4.87 -22.72 10.13
N GLU A 819 4.20 -23.12 11.22
CA GLU A 819 3.37 -24.34 11.22
C GLU A 819 2.07 -24.19 10.42
N ASP A 820 1.62 -22.97 10.11
CA ASP A 820 0.32 -22.72 9.45
C ASP A 820 0.42 -22.13 8.03
N GLY A 821 1.46 -22.45 7.25
CA GLY A 821 1.47 -22.16 5.80
C GLY A 821 1.15 -20.72 5.40
N ALA A 822 1.34 -19.75 6.30
CA ALA A 822 0.89 -18.38 6.12
C ALA A 822 1.71 -17.72 5.01
N ALA A 823 1.03 -17.23 3.98
CA ALA A 823 1.63 -16.45 2.91
C ALA A 823 2.46 -15.30 3.49
N SER A 824 3.61 -15.00 2.88
CA SER A 824 4.46 -13.85 3.24
C SER A 824 3.61 -12.58 3.42
N PRO A 825 3.87 -11.77 4.47
CA PRO A 825 3.08 -10.57 4.72
C PRO A 825 3.15 -9.60 3.53
N ARG A 826 2.02 -8.93 3.24
CA ARG A 826 1.88 -7.98 2.12
C ARG A 826 2.90 -6.85 2.20
N HIS A 827 3.16 -6.33 3.39
CA HIS A 827 4.24 -5.39 3.67
C HIS A 827 5.02 -5.87 4.90
N VAL A 828 6.31 -5.52 4.97
CA VAL A 828 7.08 -5.69 6.21
C VAL A 828 6.60 -4.62 7.21
N PRO A 829 6.18 -5.01 8.43
CA PRO A 829 5.64 -4.06 9.40
C PRO A 829 6.70 -3.06 9.88
N ILE A 830 6.26 -1.85 10.23
CA ILE A 830 7.07 -0.84 10.92
C ILE A 830 6.97 -0.99 12.46
N GLY A 831 6.14 -1.93 12.90
CA GLY A 831 6.14 -2.45 14.26
C GLY A 831 5.30 -1.65 15.23
N ARG A 832 5.68 -1.63 16.51
CA ARG A 832 4.92 -0.95 17.58
C ARG A 832 5.62 0.32 18.04
N PRO A 833 4.89 1.29 18.60
CA PRO A 833 5.49 2.47 19.21
C PRO A 833 6.56 2.09 20.24
N LEU A 834 7.67 2.81 20.21
CA LEU A 834 8.67 2.74 21.27
C LEU A 834 8.07 3.22 22.60
N ARG A 835 8.74 2.89 23.70
CA ARG A 835 8.37 3.39 25.04
C ARG A 835 8.32 4.93 25.02
N ASN A 836 7.34 5.53 25.68
CA ASN A 836 7.11 6.98 25.66
C ASN A 836 6.83 7.60 24.27
N THR A 837 6.48 6.77 23.29
CA THR A 837 5.92 7.20 22.00
C THR A 837 4.46 6.78 21.92
N ARG A 838 3.64 7.64 21.32
CA ARG A 838 2.26 7.31 20.96
C ARG A 838 2.10 7.35 19.45
N ALA A 839 1.42 6.38 18.88
CA ALA A 839 1.00 6.36 17.49
C ALA A 839 -0.52 6.32 17.39
N TYR A 840 -1.10 7.33 16.76
CA TYR A 840 -2.52 7.34 16.43
C TYR A 840 -2.68 7.22 14.92
N VAL A 841 -3.61 6.37 14.49
CA VAL A 841 -3.99 6.23 13.08
C VAL A 841 -5.36 6.85 12.92
N LEU A 842 -5.42 7.99 12.25
CA LEU A 842 -6.59 8.86 12.23
C LEU A 842 -7.11 9.08 10.81
N ASP A 843 -8.40 9.32 10.69
CA ASP A 843 -9.02 9.78 9.46
C ASP A 843 -8.77 11.30 9.24
N PRO A 844 -9.16 11.88 8.09
CA PRO A 844 -8.97 13.32 7.82
C PRO A 844 -9.67 14.27 8.81
N ARG A 845 -10.54 13.77 9.69
CA ARG A 845 -11.24 14.55 10.72
C ARG A 845 -10.58 14.44 12.08
N GLY A 846 -9.53 13.63 12.20
CA GLY A 846 -8.80 13.40 13.45
C GLY A 846 -9.45 12.34 14.33
N GLU A 847 -10.37 11.51 13.81
CA GLU A 847 -10.95 10.39 14.56
C GLU A 847 -10.19 9.09 14.29
N ALA A 848 -10.18 8.18 15.27
CA ALA A 848 -9.50 6.89 15.14
C ALA A 848 -10.17 6.01 14.08
N VAL A 849 -9.36 5.41 13.21
CA VAL A 849 -9.84 4.42 12.24
C VAL A 849 -9.90 3.01 12.86
N PRO A 850 -10.74 2.10 12.32
CA PRO A 850 -10.77 0.71 12.75
C PRO A 850 -9.46 -0.05 12.51
N ILE A 851 -9.24 -1.12 13.27
CA ILE A 851 -8.12 -2.06 13.04
C ILE A 851 -8.23 -2.64 11.62
N GLY A 852 -7.13 -2.64 10.87
CA GLY A 852 -7.05 -3.07 9.48
C GLY A 852 -7.37 -1.98 8.44
N VAL A 853 -7.97 -0.86 8.86
CA VAL A 853 -8.30 0.26 7.96
C VAL A 853 -7.13 1.26 7.87
N PRO A 854 -6.69 1.65 6.67
CA PRO A 854 -5.65 2.66 6.50
C PRO A 854 -6.11 4.06 6.92
N GLY A 855 -5.31 4.73 7.75
CA GLY A 855 -5.45 6.16 8.09
C GLY A 855 -4.10 6.87 8.08
N GLU A 856 -4.09 8.15 8.43
CA GLU A 856 -2.88 8.95 8.56
C GLU A 856 -2.24 8.76 9.95
N LEU A 857 -0.92 8.60 10.00
CA LEU A 857 -0.16 8.40 11.23
C LEU A 857 0.17 9.74 11.92
N TYR A 858 -0.12 9.80 13.22
CA TYR A 858 0.24 10.89 14.12
C TYR A 858 1.10 10.35 15.26
N LEU A 859 2.21 11.03 15.55
CA LEU A 859 3.18 10.61 16.56
C LEU A 859 3.23 11.57 17.73
N GLY A 860 2.93 11.09 18.93
CA GLY A 860 3.01 11.84 20.19
C GLY A 860 4.10 11.32 21.13
N GLY A 861 4.26 11.99 22.27
CA GLY A 861 5.17 11.57 23.35
C GLY A 861 6.49 12.33 23.41
N GLY A 862 7.47 11.80 24.17
CA GLY A 862 8.71 12.51 24.51
C GLY A 862 9.62 12.84 23.32
N GLY A 863 9.54 12.04 22.25
CA GLY A 863 10.32 12.21 21.02
C GLY A 863 9.86 13.37 20.12
N VAL A 864 8.70 13.98 20.38
CA VAL A 864 8.20 15.07 19.54
C VAL A 864 9.12 16.30 19.61
N ALA A 865 9.64 16.70 18.45
CA ALA A 865 10.56 17.82 18.29
C ALA A 865 9.92 19.16 18.70
N ARG A 866 10.75 20.19 18.89
CA ARG A 866 10.27 21.54 19.25
C ARG A 866 9.42 22.13 18.13
N GLY A 867 9.84 21.93 16.89
CA GLY A 867 9.18 22.44 15.69
C GLY A 867 10.19 22.71 14.58
N TYR A 868 9.78 23.48 13.58
CA TYR A 868 10.66 23.99 12.55
C TYR A 868 11.24 25.35 12.95
N LEU A 869 12.54 25.54 12.75
CA LEU A 869 13.27 26.76 13.09
C LEU A 869 12.65 27.97 12.39
N ASP A 870 12.25 28.98 13.17
CA ASP A 870 11.69 30.25 12.67
C ASP A 870 10.59 30.10 11.60
N ARG A 871 9.76 29.04 11.74
CA ARG A 871 8.59 28.75 10.91
C ARG A 871 7.39 28.40 11.79
N PRO A 872 6.80 29.38 12.50
CA PRO A 872 5.67 29.13 13.40
C PRO A 872 4.44 28.60 12.66
N GLU A 873 4.18 29.05 11.44
CA GLU A 873 3.03 28.61 10.63
C GLU A 873 3.16 27.13 10.24
N LEU A 874 4.31 26.72 9.69
CA LEU A 874 4.58 25.31 9.37
C LEU A 874 4.58 24.44 10.63
N THR A 875 5.09 24.97 11.74
CA THR A 875 5.09 24.26 13.02
C THR A 875 3.66 24.05 13.52
N ALA A 876 2.81 25.06 13.49
CA ALA A 876 1.41 24.93 13.91
C ALA A 876 0.61 23.98 13.02
N ALA A 877 0.94 23.89 11.73
CA ALA A 877 0.29 22.98 10.78
C ALA A 877 0.71 21.51 10.96
N ALA A 878 1.94 21.25 11.40
CA ALA A 878 2.49 19.88 11.53
C ALA A 878 2.52 19.35 12.97
N PHE A 879 2.64 20.22 13.98
CA PHE A 879 2.71 19.87 15.39
C PHE A 879 1.42 20.31 16.09
N LEU A 880 0.40 19.45 16.02
CA LEU A 880 -0.94 19.71 16.50
C LEU A 880 -1.05 19.40 18.01
N PRO A 881 -2.03 19.98 18.73
CA PRO A 881 -2.36 19.53 20.09
C PRO A 881 -2.68 18.03 20.10
N ASP A 882 -2.21 17.28 21.11
CA ASP A 882 -2.58 15.87 21.30
C ASP A 882 -4.02 15.77 21.83
N PRO A 883 -5.00 15.29 21.04
CA PRO A 883 -6.39 15.25 21.47
C PRO A 883 -6.71 14.04 22.36
N PHE A 884 -5.80 13.07 22.47
CA PHE A 884 -6.03 11.80 23.17
C PHE A 884 -5.07 11.58 24.35
N GLY A 885 -3.97 12.32 24.38
CA GLY A 885 -2.95 12.27 25.43
C GLY A 885 -3.45 12.78 26.79
N PRO A 886 -2.94 12.23 27.90
CA PRO A 886 -3.27 12.67 29.24
C PRO A 886 -2.56 13.97 29.67
N GLU A 887 -1.44 14.36 29.03
CA GLU A 887 -0.69 15.54 29.44
C GLU A 887 -1.27 16.84 28.85
N PRO A 888 -1.62 17.84 29.68
CA PRO A 888 -2.03 19.15 29.18
C PRO A 888 -0.93 19.80 28.35
N GLY A 889 -1.28 20.26 27.14
CA GLY A 889 -0.35 20.94 26.24
C GLY A 889 0.60 20.01 25.48
N ALA A 890 0.43 18.69 25.58
CA ALA A 890 1.11 17.74 24.70
C ALA A 890 0.76 18.00 23.22
N ARG A 891 1.69 17.61 22.35
CA ARG A 891 1.55 17.75 20.90
C ARG A 891 1.77 16.41 20.21
N VAL A 892 1.12 16.24 19.07
CA VAL A 892 1.39 15.19 18.09
C VAL A 892 1.99 15.78 16.83
N TYR A 893 2.89 15.05 16.19
CA TYR A 893 3.39 15.35 14.86
C TYR A 893 2.56 14.60 13.81
N ARG A 894 2.01 15.34 12.85
CA ARG A 894 1.31 14.81 11.67
C ARG A 894 2.32 14.38 10.61
N THR A 895 2.44 13.08 10.36
CA THR A 895 3.55 12.53 9.55
C THR A 895 3.35 12.65 8.04
N GLY A 896 2.10 12.72 7.58
CA GLY A 896 1.74 12.54 6.16
C GLY A 896 1.83 11.09 5.67
N ASP A 897 2.19 10.14 6.54
CA ASP A 897 2.28 8.71 6.19
C ASP A 897 0.93 8.01 6.41
N ARG A 898 0.53 7.18 5.44
CA ARG A 898 -0.67 6.34 5.50
C ARG A 898 -0.28 4.95 6.02
N VAL A 899 -0.88 4.54 7.13
CA VAL A 899 -0.58 3.27 7.82
C VAL A 899 -1.87 2.60 8.27
N ARG A 900 -1.81 1.34 8.69
CA ARG A 900 -2.89 0.67 9.41
C ARG A 900 -2.36 -0.13 10.59
N PHE A 901 -3.20 -0.28 11.62
CA PHE A 901 -2.93 -1.26 12.67
C PHE A 901 -3.31 -2.66 12.21
N LEU A 902 -2.43 -3.63 12.51
CA LEU A 902 -2.73 -5.06 12.47
C LEU A 902 -3.39 -5.50 13.79
N PRO A 903 -4.04 -6.68 13.84
CA PRO A 903 -4.79 -7.13 15.02
C PRO A 903 -3.99 -7.21 16.31
N ASP A 904 -2.67 -7.39 16.20
CA ASP A 904 -1.75 -7.50 17.32
C ASP A 904 -1.23 -6.14 17.82
N GLY A 905 -1.57 -5.04 17.13
CA GLY A 905 -1.14 -3.69 17.44
C GLY A 905 0.15 -3.25 16.73
N THR A 906 0.73 -4.08 15.85
CA THR A 906 1.79 -3.62 14.95
C THR A 906 1.22 -2.73 13.85
N LEU A 907 2.04 -1.81 13.37
CA LEU A 907 1.72 -0.89 12.30
C LEU A 907 2.31 -1.38 10.98
N GLU A 908 1.52 -1.29 9.93
CA GLU A 908 1.91 -1.56 8.56
C GLU A 908 1.93 -0.27 7.75
N PHE A 909 3.05 0.02 7.08
CA PHE A 909 3.17 1.19 6.20
C PHE A 909 2.51 0.92 4.85
N VAL A 910 1.47 1.69 4.52
CA VAL A 910 0.69 1.56 3.27
C VAL A 910 1.23 2.50 2.19
N GLY A 911 1.57 3.74 2.54
CA GLY A 911 2.05 4.74 1.59
C GLY A 911 2.11 6.14 2.20
N ARG A 912 2.06 7.18 1.36
CA ARG A 912 1.98 8.58 1.79
C ARG A 912 0.70 9.24 1.30
N VAL A 913 0.20 10.20 2.07
CA VAL A 913 -0.94 11.05 1.72
C VAL A 913 -0.50 12.18 0.79
N ASP A 914 0.74 12.64 0.95
CA ASP A 914 1.37 13.68 0.14
C ASP A 914 2.25 13.09 -0.98
N GLN A 915 2.96 13.97 -1.70
CA GLN A 915 3.82 13.63 -2.83
C GLN A 915 5.28 13.43 -2.43
N GLN A 916 5.56 13.39 -1.12
CA GLN A 916 6.91 13.14 -0.64
C GLN A 916 7.30 11.70 -0.95
N VAL A 917 8.57 11.48 -1.28
CA VAL A 917 9.09 10.16 -1.61
C VAL A 917 10.38 9.90 -0.86
N LYS A 918 10.71 8.62 -0.71
CA LYS A 918 12.00 8.18 -0.18
C LYS A 918 12.81 7.57 -1.31
N VAL A 919 14.02 8.09 -1.53
CA VAL A 919 14.92 7.65 -2.60
C VAL A 919 16.25 7.27 -1.95
N ARG A 920 16.58 5.98 -1.86
CA ARG A 920 17.86 5.48 -1.29
C ARG A 920 18.12 5.94 0.14
N GLY A 921 17.06 6.04 0.92
CA GLY A 921 17.08 6.43 2.34
C GLY A 921 16.87 7.92 2.52
N PHE A 922 16.95 8.71 1.45
CA PHE A 922 16.81 10.15 1.48
C PHE A 922 15.34 10.55 1.36
N ARG A 923 14.89 11.41 2.28
CA ARG A 923 13.59 12.06 2.22
C ARG A 923 13.62 13.18 1.17
N VAL A 924 12.88 13.02 0.08
CA VAL A 924 12.86 13.94 -1.07
C VAL A 924 11.45 14.50 -1.25
N GLU A 925 11.34 15.82 -1.23
CA GLU A 925 10.15 16.55 -1.63
C GLU A 925 10.23 16.83 -3.13
N LEU A 926 9.34 16.23 -3.91
CA LEU A 926 9.33 16.42 -5.38
C LEU A 926 9.14 17.89 -5.75
N GLY A 927 8.34 18.62 -4.96
CA GLY A 927 8.11 20.06 -5.11
C GLY A 927 9.38 20.92 -5.04
N GLU A 928 10.41 20.51 -4.28
CA GLU A 928 11.70 21.24 -4.24
C GLU A 928 12.44 21.15 -5.57
N ILE A 929 12.34 20.01 -6.23
CA ILE A 929 12.94 19.80 -7.54
C ILE A 929 12.10 20.49 -8.62
N GLU A 930 10.77 20.39 -8.54
CA GLU A 930 9.83 21.08 -9.43
C GLU A 930 10.05 22.60 -9.39
N ALA A 931 10.23 23.18 -8.21
CA ALA A 931 10.52 24.61 -8.05
C ALA A 931 11.88 25.01 -8.64
N ALA A 932 12.94 24.23 -8.40
CA ALA A 932 14.26 24.50 -8.97
C ALA A 932 14.27 24.37 -10.50
N LEU A 933 13.46 23.46 -11.06
CA LEU A 933 13.26 23.30 -12.50
C LEU A 933 12.46 24.46 -13.10
N ALA A 934 11.35 24.85 -12.45
CA ALA A 934 10.52 25.97 -12.88
C ALA A 934 11.26 27.32 -12.82
N ALA A 935 12.31 27.43 -12.00
CA ALA A 935 13.18 28.61 -11.97
C ALA A 935 14.17 28.71 -13.14
N GLN A 936 14.30 27.67 -13.99
CA GLN A 936 15.23 27.66 -15.11
C GLN A 936 14.65 28.35 -16.36
N PRO A 937 15.46 29.11 -17.12
CA PRO A 937 15.00 29.78 -18.33
C PRO A 937 14.40 28.81 -19.37
N GLY A 938 13.22 29.15 -19.90
CA GLY A 938 12.55 28.38 -20.96
C GLY A 938 11.66 27.24 -20.47
N VAL A 939 11.59 26.98 -19.16
CA VAL A 939 10.68 25.97 -18.56
C VAL A 939 9.36 26.66 -18.18
N ALA A 940 8.25 26.26 -18.80
CA ALA A 940 6.92 26.77 -18.50
C ALA A 940 6.27 26.02 -17.32
N GLU A 941 6.37 24.69 -17.31
CA GLU A 941 5.85 23.82 -16.25
C GLU A 941 6.83 22.68 -15.99
N ALA A 942 6.95 22.28 -14.72
CA ALA A 942 7.80 21.16 -14.31
C ALA A 942 7.07 20.30 -13.28
N VAL A 943 7.03 19.00 -13.54
CA VAL A 943 6.53 18.00 -12.59
C VAL A 943 7.55 16.89 -12.45
N VAL A 944 7.85 16.51 -11.22
CA VAL A 944 8.75 15.40 -10.94
C VAL A 944 7.94 14.23 -10.42
N ALA A 945 8.27 13.03 -10.88
CA ALA A 945 7.70 11.79 -10.39
C ALA A 945 8.81 10.84 -9.98
N ALA A 946 8.59 10.13 -8.88
CA ALA A 946 9.38 8.96 -8.53
C ALA A 946 8.81 7.76 -9.28
N ARG A 947 9.65 7.04 -10.03
CA ARG A 947 9.28 5.81 -10.72
C ARG A 947 10.12 4.65 -10.25
N GLU A 948 9.46 3.52 -10.09
CA GLU A 948 10.07 2.25 -9.76
C GLU A 948 10.28 1.46 -11.06
N GLU A 949 11.54 1.16 -11.41
CA GLU A 949 11.86 0.31 -12.58
C GLU A 949 11.94 -1.17 -12.20
N SER A 950 12.27 -1.47 -10.95
CA SER A 950 12.30 -2.79 -10.34
C SER A 950 12.03 -2.66 -8.83
N PRO A 951 11.54 -3.72 -8.14
CA PRO A 951 11.20 -3.65 -6.72
C PRO A 951 12.31 -3.03 -5.85
N GLY A 952 12.02 -1.90 -5.20
CA GLY A 952 12.95 -1.16 -4.35
C GLY A 952 13.89 -0.17 -5.06
N SER A 953 13.91 -0.14 -6.40
CA SER A 953 14.74 0.79 -7.18
C SER A 953 13.92 1.99 -7.67
N VAL A 954 13.86 3.02 -6.83
CA VAL A 954 13.17 4.27 -7.13
C VAL A 954 14.12 5.28 -7.80
N ARG A 955 13.72 5.84 -8.95
CA ARG A 955 14.41 6.95 -9.62
C ARG A 955 13.50 8.16 -9.82
N LEU A 956 14.10 9.34 -9.78
CA LEU A 956 13.40 10.60 -10.06
C LEU A 956 13.39 10.88 -11.57
N VAL A 957 12.22 11.22 -12.11
CA VAL A 957 12.01 11.62 -13.51
C VAL A 957 11.37 13.00 -13.53
N ALA A 958 11.97 13.95 -14.25
CA ALA A 958 11.38 15.27 -14.49
C ALA A 958 10.61 15.29 -15.81
N TYR A 959 9.39 15.80 -15.76
CA TYR A 959 8.52 16.06 -16.90
C TYR A 959 8.39 17.56 -17.06
N LEU A 960 8.72 18.07 -18.25
CA LEU A 960 8.90 19.49 -18.50
C LEU A 960 8.03 19.92 -19.68
N VAL A 961 7.43 21.10 -19.59
CA VAL A 961 6.81 21.80 -20.72
C VAL A 961 7.67 23.02 -21.02
N ALA A 962 8.07 23.18 -22.28
CA ALA A 962 8.84 24.34 -22.72
C ALA A 962 7.96 25.58 -22.89
N GLU A 963 8.50 26.76 -22.62
CA GLU A 963 7.86 28.01 -23.04
C GLU A 963 7.71 28.04 -24.57
N PRO A 964 6.66 28.69 -25.12
CA PRO A 964 6.47 28.76 -26.57
C PRO A 964 7.70 29.31 -27.31
N GLY A 965 8.32 28.48 -28.16
CA GLY A 965 9.50 28.83 -28.94
C GLY A 965 10.85 28.67 -28.21
N ALA A 966 10.85 28.15 -26.98
CA ALA A 966 12.07 27.78 -26.25
C ALA A 966 12.46 26.32 -26.52
N GLU A 967 13.76 26.06 -26.72
CA GLU A 967 14.32 24.70 -26.73
C GLU A 967 14.97 24.41 -25.38
N LEU A 968 14.49 23.37 -24.70
CA LEU A 968 15.02 22.93 -23.42
C LEU A 968 16.27 22.05 -23.61
N SER A 969 17.39 22.49 -23.04
CA SER A 969 18.61 21.67 -23.00
C SER A 969 18.64 20.82 -21.74
N VAL A 970 18.37 19.52 -21.86
CA VAL A 970 18.46 18.56 -20.73
C VAL A 970 19.83 18.59 -20.03
N PRO A 971 20.98 18.60 -20.75
CA PRO A 971 22.29 18.75 -20.11
C PRO A 971 22.42 20.07 -19.33
N GLY A 972 21.88 21.17 -19.86
CA GLY A 972 21.87 22.48 -19.21
C GLY A 972 21.03 22.48 -17.92
N LEU A 973 19.81 21.95 -17.98
CA LEU A 973 18.92 21.83 -16.83
C LEU A 973 19.51 20.93 -15.74
N ARG A 974 20.11 19.79 -16.12
CA ARG A 974 20.80 18.89 -15.17
C ARG A 974 21.98 19.60 -14.49
N ALA A 975 22.76 20.38 -15.24
CA ALA A 975 23.87 21.15 -14.69
C ALA A 975 23.40 22.25 -13.73
N ALA A 976 22.31 22.94 -14.06
CA ALA A 976 21.71 23.95 -13.18
C ALA A 976 21.20 23.34 -11.87
N LEU A 977 20.48 22.22 -11.94
CA LEU A 977 20.02 21.52 -10.74
C LEU A 977 21.17 21.02 -9.86
N LYS A 978 22.27 20.53 -10.45
CA LYS A 978 23.47 20.12 -9.69
C LYS A 978 24.15 21.28 -8.95
N ALA A 979 23.94 22.52 -9.38
CA ALA A 979 24.48 23.70 -8.71
C ALA A 979 23.65 24.09 -7.46
N GLU A 980 22.36 23.75 -7.42
CA GLU A 980 21.44 24.19 -6.37
C GLU A 980 21.00 23.06 -5.42
N LEU A 981 20.85 21.85 -5.94
CA LEU A 981 20.31 20.69 -5.24
C LEU A 981 21.39 19.65 -4.89
N PRO A 982 21.21 18.89 -3.79
CA PRO A 982 22.01 17.71 -3.52
C PRO A 982 21.90 16.69 -4.66
N GLY A 983 22.98 15.94 -4.89
CA GLY A 983 23.04 14.99 -6.01
C GLY A 983 21.92 13.94 -6.03
N TYR A 984 21.42 13.50 -4.87
CA TYR A 984 20.31 12.55 -4.77
C TYR A 984 18.94 13.13 -5.15
N MET A 985 18.80 14.46 -5.23
CA MET A 985 17.57 15.15 -5.65
C MET A 985 17.55 15.47 -7.15
N VAL A 986 18.68 15.32 -7.85
CA VAL A 986 18.75 15.60 -9.30
C VAL A 986 18.08 14.45 -10.06
N PRO A 987 17.03 14.70 -10.89
CA PRO A 987 16.35 13.68 -11.67
C PRO A 987 17.31 12.86 -12.53
N ALA A 988 17.12 11.55 -12.58
CA ALA A 988 17.90 10.65 -13.43
C ALA A 988 17.51 10.81 -14.90
N ALA A 989 16.23 11.03 -15.18
CA ALA A 989 15.69 11.22 -16.53
C ALA A 989 14.86 12.52 -16.66
N PHE A 990 14.78 13.03 -17.88
CA PHE A 990 14.03 14.23 -18.25
C PHE A 990 13.19 13.93 -19.49
N ALA A 991 11.90 14.22 -19.44
CA ALA A 991 10.97 14.07 -20.56
C ALA A 991 10.33 15.44 -20.85
N VAL A 992 10.46 15.92 -22.09
CA VAL A 992 9.80 17.15 -22.54
C VAL A 992 8.47 16.78 -23.17
N LEU A 993 7.38 17.37 -22.69
CA LEU A 993 6.01 17.14 -23.13
C LEU A 993 5.44 18.42 -23.76
N ASP A 994 4.53 18.25 -24.72
CA ASP A 994 3.77 19.37 -25.28
C ASP A 994 2.87 20.02 -24.22
N ALA A 995 2.30 19.21 -23.32
CA ALA A 995 1.52 19.63 -22.16
C ALA A 995 1.54 18.55 -21.08
N LEU A 996 1.37 18.93 -19.82
CA LEU A 996 1.19 17.97 -18.73
C LEU A 996 -0.20 17.31 -18.80
N PRO A 997 -0.31 15.98 -18.62
CA PRO A 997 -1.60 15.33 -18.52
C PRO A 997 -2.34 15.84 -17.28
N LEU A 998 -3.60 16.21 -17.43
CA LEU A 998 -4.43 16.73 -16.34
C LEU A 998 -5.57 15.75 -16.03
N THR A 999 -5.86 15.59 -14.74
CA THR A 999 -7.10 15.03 -14.23
C THR A 999 -8.29 15.89 -14.65
N ARG A 1000 -9.51 15.33 -14.59
CA ARG A 1000 -10.74 16.08 -14.90
C ARG A 1000 -10.96 17.30 -13.98
N SER A 1001 -10.32 17.36 -12.81
CA SER A 1001 -10.35 18.51 -11.91
C SER A 1001 -9.29 19.59 -12.23
N GLY A 1002 -8.56 19.45 -13.34
CA GLY A 1002 -7.53 20.41 -13.76
C GLY A 1002 -6.21 20.32 -13.00
N LYS A 1003 -6.00 19.28 -12.16
CA LYS A 1003 -4.72 18.99 -11.50
C LYS A 1003 -3.89 18.04 -12.36
N VAL A 1004 -2.56 18.10 -12.30
CA VAL A 1004 -1.70 17.16 -13.05
C VAL A 1004 -1.98 15.71 -12.65
N ASP A 1005 -2.27 14.87 -13.64
CA ASP A 1005 -2.44 13.42 -13.50
C ASP A 1005 -1.08 12.73 -13.62
N ARG A 1006 -0.43 12.51 -12.47
CA ARG A 1006 0.87 11.85 -12.42
C ARG A 1006 0.83 10.37 -12.83
N ARG A 1007 -0.34 9.71 -12.76
CA ARG A 1007 -0.48 8.31 -13.21
C ARG A 1007 -0.49 8.22 -14.73
N ALA A 1008 -1.03 9.24 -15.39
CA ALA A 1008 -1.05 9.37 -16.85
C ALA A 1008 0.27 9.90 -17.45
N LEU A 1009 1.27 10.24 -16.62
CA LEU A 1009 2.59 10.63 -17.15
C LEU A 1009 3.18 9.46 -17.94
N PRO A 1010 3.76 9.70 -19.13
CA PRO A 1010 4.35 8.63 -19.92
C PRO A 1010 5.54 8.02 -19.19
N ALA A 1011 5.77 6.71 -19.39
CA ALA A 1011 7.05 6.14 -19.02
C ALA A 1011 8.15 6.91 -19.77
N PRO A 1012 9.28 7.24 -19.12
CA PRO A 1012 10.42 7.76 -19.86
C PRO A 1012 10.75 6.70 -20.90
N GLU A 1013 10.79 7.06 -22.18
CA GLU A 1013 11.45 6.17 -23.13
C GLU A 1013 12.83 5.89 -22.54
N SER A 1014 13.19 4.60 -22.42
CA SER A 1014 14.55 4.20 -22.04
C SER A 1014 15.51 5.15 -22.75
N ALA A 1015 16.45 5.76 -22.04
CA ALA A 1015 17.30 6.85 -22.56
C ALA A 1015 18.04 6.51 -23.88
N ALA A 1016 17.95 5.28 -24.36
CA ALA A 1016 18.19 4.85 -25.73
C ALA A 1016 17.39 5.61 -26.83
N SER A 1017 16.21 6.19 -26.56
CA SER A 1017 15.32 6.67 -27.62
C SER A 1017 15.18 8.20 -27.74
N ALA A 1018 15.44 8.98 -26.68
CA ALA A 1018 15.39 10.45 -26.73
C ALA A 1018 16.66 11.11 -27.33
N GLY A 1019 17.51 10.30 -27.99
CA GLY A 1019 18.72 10.71 -28.69
C GLY A 1019 18.81 10.15 -30.12
N ALA A 1020 17.66 9.83 -30.76
CA ALA A 1020 17.58 9.41 -32.16
C ALA A 1020 17.98 10.55 -33.12
N GLY A 1021 19.28 10.87 -33.11
CA GLY A 1021 19.94 11.92 -33.89
C GLY A 1021 21.46 11.93 -33.74
N ALA A 1022 22.03 11.30 -32.70
CA ALA A 1022 23.47 11.09 -32.58
C ALA A 1022 23.77 9.59 -32.55
N ALA A 1023 24.31 9.06 -33.65
CA ALA A 1023 24.88 7.72 -33.69
C ALA A 1023 26.07 7.67 -32.70
N HIS A 1024 25.83 7.16 -31.48
CA HIS A 1024 26.91 6.97 -30.51
C HIS A 1024 27.83 5.87 -31.03
N ALA A 1025 29.12 6.17 -31.13
CA ALA A 1025 30.11 5.26 -31.72
C ALA A 1025 30.20 3.98 -30.87
N ALA A 1026 30.13 2.81 -31.51
CA ALA A 1026 30.24 1.53 -30.82
C ALA A 1026 31.66 1.32 -30.24
N PRO A 1027 31.81 0.59 -29.12
CA PRO A 1027 33.11 0.23 -28.54
C PRO A 1027 34.06 -0.43 -29.57
N GLN A 1028 35.23 0.18 -29.80
CA GLN A 1028 36.16 -0.22 -30.86
C GLN A 1028 37.35 -1.02 -30.33
N SER A 1029 37.88 -0.66 -29.16
CA SER A 1029 39.00 -1.35 -28.51
C SER A 1029 38.54 -2.48 -27.56
N ASP A 1030 39.42 -3.42 -27.25
CA ASP A 1030 39.11 -4.52 -26.32
C ASP A 1030 38.89 -4.00 -24.88
N VAL A 1031 39.54 -2.89 -24.52
CA VAL A 1031 39.30 -2.17 -23.26
C VAL A 1031 37.89 -1.58 -23.24
N GLU A 1032 37.50 -0.85 -24.29
CA GLU A 1032 36.15 -0.28 -24.42
C GLU A 1032 35.07 -1.37 -24.42
N ARG A 1033 35.27 -2.47 -25.14
CA ARG A 1033 34.34 -3.62 -25.15
C ARG A 1033 34.20 -4.25 -23.77
N THR A 1034 35.30 -4.39 -23.02
CA THR A 1034 35.28 -4.95 -21.67
C THR A 1034 34.54 -4.04 -20.68
N ILE A 1035 34.72 -2.73 -20.80
CA ILE A 1035 34.01 -1.74 -19.99
C ILE A 1035 32.52 -1.75 -20.34
N ALA A 1036 32.18 -1.65 -21.63
CA ALA A 1036 30.80 -1.66 -22.11
C ALA A 1036 30.04 -2.94 -21.70
N ALA A 1037 30.67 -4.11 -21.80
CA ALA A 1037 30.06 -5.37 -21.36
C ALA A 1037 29.79 -5.39 -19.84
N ALA A 1038 30.71 -4.86 -19.04
CA ALA A 1038 30.48 -4.73 -17.60
C ALA A 1038 29.35 -3.75 -17.28
N TRP A 1039 29.18 -2.68 -18.08
CA TRP A 1039 28.07 -1.73 -17.92
C TRP A 1039 26.74 -2.34 -18.32
N GLN A 1040 26.66 -3.05 -19.44
CA GLN A 1040 25.45 -3.77 -19.88
C GLN A 1040 24.95 -4.72 -18.79
N GLU A 1041 25.87 -5.49 -18.18
CA GLU A 1041 25.53 -6.44 -17.13
C GLU A 1041 25.08 -5.76 -15.83
N VAL A 1042 25.73 -4.64 -15.45
CA VAL A 1042 25.43 -3.92 -14.22
C VAL A 1042 24.14 -3.10 -14.33
N LEU A 1043 23.90 -2.49 -15.50
CA LEU A 1043 22.78 -1.59 -15.76
C LEU A 1043 21.55 -2.31 -16.34
N GLY A 1044 21.71 -3.53 -16.85
CA GLY A 1044 20.62 -4.29 -17.48
C GLY A 1044 20.17 -3.71 -18.84
N VAL A 1045 21.07 -3.05 -19.58
CA VAL A 1045 20.77 -2.40 -20.87
C VAL A 1045 21.30 -3.22 -22.06
N GLU A 1046 20.60 -3.20 -23.20
CA GLU A 1046 20.95 -3.99 -24.38
C GLU A 1046 22.27 -3.55 -25.04
N SER A 1047 22.57 -2.25 -25.07
CA SER A 1047 23.78 -1.70 -25.70
C SER A 1047 24.32 -0.47 -24.96
N VAL A 1048 25.65 -0.31 -24.95
CA VAL A 1048 26.35 0.87 -24.39
C VAL A 1048 27.32 1.42 -25.43
N GLY A 1049 27.14 2.67 -25.82
CA GLY A 1049 28.01 3.44 -26.71
C GLY A 1049 29.22 4.06 -26.01
N LEU A 1050 30.20 4.54 -26.79
CA LEU A 1050 31.45 5.10 -26.26
C LEU A 1050 31.27 6.35 -25.40
N ASP A 1051 30.32 7.20 -25.77
CA ASP A 1051 30.06 8.48 -25.12
C ASP A 1051 28.88 8.42 -24.13
N ASP A 1052 28.28 7.24 -23.99
CA ASP A 1052 27.19 7.02 -23.05
C ASP A 1052 27.71 7.24 -21.63
N ASN A 1053 26.96 8.03 -20.87
CA ASN A 1053 27.29 8.31 -19.48
C ASN A 1053 26.66 7.27 -18.56
N PHE A 1054 27.45 6.72 -17.63
CA PHE A 1054 27.00 5.67 -16.70
C PHE A 1054 25.73 6.07 -15.94
N PHE A 1055 25.67 7.33 -15.50
CA PHE A 1055 24.55 7.85 -14.72
C PHE A 1055 23.31 8.16 -15.56
N ASP A 1056 23.51 8.56 -16.83
CA ASP A 1056 22.40 8.81 -17.75
C ASP A 1056 21.72 7.50 -18.20
N LEU A 1057 22.47 6.38 -18.22
CA LEU A 1057 21.95 5.03 -18.45
C LEU A 1057 21.33 4.39 -17.18
N GLY A 1058 21.05 5.17 -16.14
CA GLY A 1058 20.43 4.67 -14.90
C GLY A 1058 21.43 4.19 -13.83
N GLY A 1059 22.73 4.33 -14.06
CA GLY A 1059 23.76 4.03 -13.08
C GLY A 1059 23.72 4.93 -11.84
N HIS A 1060 24.09 4.38 -10.69
CA HIS A 1060 24.19 5.13 -9.43
C HIS A 1060 25.33 4.62 -8.55
N SER A 1061 25.56 5.25 -7.40
CA SER A 1061 26.66 4.95 -6.48
C SER A 1061 26.77 3.47 -6.10
N LEU A 1062 25.63 2.80 -5.84
CA LEU A 1062 25.64 1.35 -5.67
C LEU A 1062 26.09 0.60 -6.93
N LEU A 1063 25.51 0.92 -8.09
CA LEU A 1063 25.87 0.25 -9.34
C LEU A 1063 27.33 0.53 -9.71
N LEU A 1064 27.92 1.65 -9.27
CA LEU A 1064 29.34 1.92 -9.39
C LEU A 1064 30.19 0.97 -8.54
N ALA A 1065 29.77 0.65 -7.31
CA ALA A 1065 30.43 -0.35 -6.49
C ALA A 1065 30.42 -1.73 -7.20
N ARG A 1066 29.27 -2.12 -7.75
CA ARG A 1066 29.12 -3.37 -8.54
C ARG A 1066 29.98 -3.35 -9.81
N LEU A 1067 29.95 -2.24 -10.54
CA LEU A 1067 30.76 -2.03 -11.74
C LEU A 1067 32.25 -2.12 -11.41
N ARG A 1068 32.70 -1.46 -10.35
CA ARG A 1068 34.08 -1.54 -9.87
C ARG A 1068 34.47 -2.97 -9.59
N SER A 1069 33.64 -3.73 -8.86
CA SER A 1069 33.90 -5.15 -8.59
C SER A 1069 34.02 -5.98 -9.86
N ARG A 1070 33.28 -5.64 -10.93
CA ARG A 1070 33.38 -6.32 -12.23
C ARG A 1070 34.62 -5.92 -13.03
N LEU A 1071 35.10 -4.69 -12.87
CA LEU A 1071 36.31 -4.20 -13.54
C LEU A 1071 37.60 -4.50 -12.74
N ALA A 1072 37.47 -4.81 -11.45
CA ALA A 1072 38.58 -5.11 -10.56
C ALA A 1072 39.43 -6.28 -11.09
N GLY A 1073 40.75 -6.09 -11.12
CA GLY A 1073 41.71 -7.09 -11.60
C GLY A 1073 41.70 -7.33 -13.13
N ARG A 1074 40.81 -6.68 -13.90
CA ARG A 1074 40.78 -6.79 -15.37
C ARG A 1074 41.73 -5.82 -16.08
N PHE A 1075 42.20 -4.78 -15.38
CA PHE A 1075 43.08 -3.75 -15.93
C PHE A 1075 44.30 -3.52 -15.03
N PRO A 1076 45.43 -3.01 -15.58
CA PRO A 1076 46.64 -2.75 -14.81
C PRO A 1076 46.55 -1.51 -13.89
N ARG A 1077 45.63 -0.60 -14.17
CA ARG A 1077 45.34 0.59 -13.35
C ARG A 1077 44.19 0.30 -12.41
N GLU A 1078 44.29 0.83 -11.20
CA GLU A 1078 43.27 0.67 -10.17
C GLU A 1078 41.98 1.43 -10.57
N VAL A 1079 40.86 0.71 -10.56
CA VAL A 1079 39.54 1.28 -10.79
C VAL A 1079 38.93 1.57 -9.42
N SER A 1080 38.92 2.83 -8.99
CA SER A 1080 38.23 3.25 -7.76
C SER A 1080 36.85 3.84 -8.07
N VAL A 1081 35.95 3.93 -7.09
CA VAL A 1081 34.64 4.60 -7.27
C VAL A 1081 34.84 6.07 -7.66
N VAL A 1082 35.88 6.73 -7.12
CA VAL A 1082 36.25 8.11 -7.49
C VAL A 1082 36.64 8.21 -8.97
N VAL A 1083 37.38 7.23 -9.49
CA VAL A 1083 37.74 7.16 -10.92
C VAL A 1083 36.49 7.01 -11.78
N LEU A 1084 35.57 6.12 -11.40
CA LEU A 1084 34.32 5.91 -12.15
C LEU A 1084 33.39 7.14 -12.11
N PHE A 1085 33.41 7.90 -11.01
CA PHE A 1085 32.72 9.19 -10.93
C PHE A 1085 33.37 10.26 -11.82
N ARG A 1086 34.70 10.26 -11.90
CA ARG A 1086 35.49 11.25 -12.64
C ARG A 1086 35.51 11.00 -14.14
N TYR A 1087 35.40 9.74 -14.56
CA TYR A 1087 35.41 9.30 -15.95
C TYR A 1087 34.13 8.51 -16.25
N PRO A 1088 32.97 9.19 -16.31
CA PRO A 1088 31.68 8.53 -16.31
C PRO A 1088 31.22 8.07 -17.70
N THR A 1089 32.12 7.97 -18.70
CA THR A 1089 31.82 7.43 -20.04
C THR A 1089 32.75 6.28 -20.40
N VAL A 1090 32.32 5.36 -21.27
CA VAL A 1090 33.18 4.24 -21.72
C VAL A 1090 34.48 4.76 -22.32
N ARG A 1091 34.42 5.83 -23.14
CA ARG A 1091 35.60 6.47 -23.75
C ARG A 1091 36.55 7.03 -22.68
N SER A 1092 36.05 7.89 -21.79
CA SER A 1092 36.90 8.56 -20.80
C SER A 1092 37.52 7.55 -19.81
N LEU A 1093 36.79 6.49 -19.47
CA LEU A 1093 37.29 5.42 -18.63
C LEU A 1093 38.31 4.55 -19.38
N ALA A 1094 38.05 4.21 -20.64
CA ALA A 1094 38.99 3.46 -21.47
C ALA A 1094 40.30 4.21 -21.69
N GLU A 1095 40.25 5.53 -21.91
CA GLU A 1095 41.42 6.41 -22.03
C GLU A 1095 42.23 6.42 -20.72
N TYR A 1096 41.55 6.55 -19.58
CA TYR A 1096 42.18 6.48 -18.26
C TYR A 1096 42.86 5.12 -18.02
N LEU A 1097 42.21 4.01 -18.41
CA LEU A 1097 42.70 2.65 -18.16
C LEU A 1097 43.76 2.19 -19.18
N SER A 1098 43.73 2.71 -20.40
CA SER A 1098 44.69 2.38 -21.47
C SER A 1098 45.94 3.25 -21.45
N GLY A 1099 46.02 4.23 -20.54
CA GLY A 1099 47.15 5.16 -20.44
C GLY A 1099 47.15 6.26 -21.51
N GLY A 1100 46.02 6.48 -22.19
CA GLY A 1100 45.82 7.45 -23.26
C GLY A 1100 45.41 8.83 -22.76
N ALA A 1101 46.14 9.38 -21.80
CA ALA A 1101 46.16 10.82 -21.58
C ALA A 1101 47.63 11.21 -21.40
N ALA A 1102 48.15 11.96 -22.37
CA ALA A 1102 49.29 12.81 -22.13
C ALA A 1102 49.03 13.61 -20.85
N GLU A 1103 50.07 13.80 -20.05
CA GLU A 1103 50.10 14.79 -18.99
C GLU A 1103 49.46 16.10 -19.49
N ALA A 1104 48.22 16.36 -19.09
CA ALA A 1104 47.73 17.72 -19.02
C ALA A 1104 48.48 18.34 -17.84
N GLU A 1105 49.60 18.97 -18.19
CA GLU A 1105 50.43 19.89 -17.41
C GLU A 1105 49.92 20.15 -15.98
N ALA A 1106 50.69 19.66 -15.00
CA ALA A 1106 50.90 20.46 -13.81
C ALA A 1106 51.26 21.89 -14.26
N PRO A 1107 50.69 22.96 -13.66
CA PRO A 1107 51.06 24.32 -14.04
C PRO A 1107 52.59 24.44 -13.99
N PRO A 1108 53.23 25.12 -14.95
CA PRO A 1108 54.69 25.09 -15.06
C PRO A 1108 55.28 25.44 -13.72
N GLN A 1109 56.20 24.60 -13.23
CA GLN A 1109 57.09 25.01 -12.15
C GLN A 1109 57.75 26.29 -12.62
N ARG A 1110 57.29 27.42 -12.06
CA ARG A 1110 57.86 28.74 -12.34
C ARG A 1110 59.35 28.64 -12.08
N SER A 1111 60.17 29.11 -13.02
CA SER A 1111 61.62 29.13 -12.84
C SER A 1111 61.95 29.87 -11.54
N GLU A 1112 62.98 29.41 -10.82
CA GLU A 1112 63.44 30.08 -9.59
C GLU A 1112 63.72 31.58 -9.83
N GLU A 1113 64.09 31.97 -11.05
CA GLU A 1113 64.24 33.38 -11.45
C GLU A 1113 62.93 34.18 -11.43
N GLU A 1114 61.78 33.62 -11.84
CA GLU A 1114 60.48 34.31 -11.76
C GLU A 1114 59.97 34.42 -10.32
N VAL A 1115 60.28 33.43 -9.48
CA VAL A 1115 59.96 33.43 -8.05
C VAL A 1115 60.83 34.45 -7.30
N GLU A 1116 62.11 34.55 -7.63
CA GLU A 1116 63.04 35.54 -7.06
C GLU A 1116 62.68 36.96 -7.53
N HIS A 1117 62.32 37.15 -8.80
CA HIS A 1117 61.89 38.45 -9.33
C HIS A 1117 60.58 38.93 -8.69
N ARG A 1118 59.62 38.03 -8.43
CA ARG A 1118 58.38 38.36 -7.70
C ARG A 1118 58.63 38.59 -6.20
N ARG A 1119 59.55 37.86 -5.57
CA ARG A 1119 59.97 38.12 -4.17
C ARG A 1119 60.67 39.47 -4.06
N ALA A 1120 61.50 39.85 -5.02
CA ALA A 1120 62.14 41.17 -5.09
C ALA A 1120 61.12 42.28 -5.37
N ALA A 1121 60.15 42.05 -6.26
CA ALA A 1121 59.05 42.98 -6.53
C ALA A 1121 58.12 43.16 -5.31
N MET A 1122 57.83 42.09 -4.56
CA MET A 1122 57.06 42.15 -3.32
C MET A 1122 57.82 42.82 -2.17
N ARG A 1123 59.14 42.63 -2.05
CA ARG A 1123 59.98 43.38 -1.11
C ARG A 1123 59.98 44.87 -1.44
N ARG A 1124 60.18 45.26 -2.72
CA ARG A 1124 60.07 46.65 -3.16
C ARG A 1124 58.68 47.24 -2.93
N ARG A 1125 57.59 46.48 -3.10
CA ARG A 1125 56.21 46.93 -2.83
C ARG A 1125 55.94 47.08 -1.32
N ARG A 1126 56.56 46.25 -0.48
CA ARG A 1126 56.47 46.32 0.99
C ARG A 1126 57.29 47.47 1.55
N ASP A 1127 58.43 47.79 0.95
CA ASP A 1127 59.27 48.94 1.32
C ASP A 1127 58.68 50.27 0.81
N LEU A 1128 58.04 50.30 -0.37
CA LEU A 1128 57.26 51.47 -0.81
C LEU A 1128 56.02 51.71 0.06
N LYS A 1129 55.32 50.66 0.53
CA LYS A 1129 54.19 50.80 1.46
C LYS A 1129 54.60 51.25 2.87
N LYS A 1130 55.84 50.97 3.30
CA LYS A 1130 56.38 51.51 4.56
C LYS A 1130 56.84 52.97 4.44
N ASN A 1131 57.22 53.43 3.25
CA ASN A 1131 57.69 54.81 3.01
C ASN A 1131 56.60 55.78 2.52
N LEU A 1132 55.38 55.30 2.22
CA LEU A 1132 54.21 56.14 1.84
C LEU A 1132 53.08 56.09 2.88
N GLY A 1133 53.38 55.62 4.09
CA GLY A 1133 52.54 55.71 5.28
C GLY A 1133 53.06 56.74 6.27
N GLY A 1134 53.41 57.92 5.77
CA GLY A 1134 53.69 59.16 6.49
C GLY A 1134 53.04 60.30 5.73
#